data_AF-A0A089P7S7-F1
#
_entry.id   AF-A0A089P7S7-F1
#
_cell.length_a   1.000
_cell.length_b   1.000
_cell.length_c   1.000
_cell.angle_alpha   90.00
_cell.angle_beta   90.00
_cell.angle_gamma   90.00
#
_symmetry.space_group_name_H-M   'P 1'
#
loop_
_entity.id
_entity.type
_entity.pdbx_description
1 polymer ?
#
loop_
_entity_poly.entity_id
_entity_poly.type
_entity_poly.pdbx_seq_one_letter_code
_entity_poly.pdbx_strand_id
1 'polypeptide(L)'
;MVNKSKNENDFFFEQGLKEFESGSFWEAMNSFEKSLKLYPSEFKTHYYRGLSNFFHVTQTKSKGPVSPEWADDYYRDAYQDFNSAIKLNTENKFFPRNDFLYYWCSLTEIKFDKYWKLSAEERFQNINQAINLNPNNGKYLALRGRIHEKLGNLHKANEDLCKAMELDFDEKTIYYYYDFVDAKEAFENFKQKEYEKVKQKRIEEQEKLQQINLETCASLKIRSFAQVKKVLEISEQGFAFIEEKNYQKALEIYEKITRNMKYEDESIEYFSSIFYYRGLCKYHLNHCNDALKDLSFSIKLEDKFNRLNLGDKEESIEKKFDILELQAKVYEKVGDYKSAIQYWTKFKDLIQDPEYYDKEYEKICFNLAKLKIIQGQLSEAFKYMIGVLIFSEDAEYFKIQINLATYLGKQEEYDYLIEKTLKIKNKDEKFLFLQGEILTTKKQFKDAIRIFKKIKKTNANFPFIDQNINRLFLLEKKFSQFKFEDFEKTAIINFKKVDFISDEYGLRSQINHLENIFSQSCGRYFSSKTKLNKFKDKVNWHIKDLQDFFELLENLKKTTRFSNNRTFEELCALMQLIIDKKIDLFIIKNTTESEKYVAQYNEKNNYIIINGDYFYDIDSMCISLTHEIIHYLQKDGIPFGIEIEDSLVELINENYKELSDTEFLHELEAWTYESVPYFVIELAKNRDETISRYKVSRKRLKTIEWITNTRILPIYEYQSRPKKRIKLSY
;
A
#
# COMPACT_ATOMS: atom_id res chain seq x y z
N MET A 1 -38.46 -46.29 -23.15
CA MET A 1 -38.45 -44.81 -23.24
C MET A 1 -38.10 -44.14 -21.92
N VAL A 2 -38.67 -44.56 -20.77
CA VAL A 2 -38.42 -43.99 -19.43
C VAL A 2 -36.94 -43.91 -19.02
N ASN A 3 -36.10 -44.92 -19.34
CA ASN A 3 -34.66 -44.89 -19.00
C ASN A 3 -33.84 -43.92 -19.89
N LYS A 4 -34.28 -43.62 -21.12
CA LYS A 4 -33.57 -42.70 -22.01
C LYS A 4 -33.87 -41.24 -21.64
N SER A 5 -35.14 -40.93 -21.35
CA SER A 5 -35.55 -39.61 -20.90
C SER A 5 -35.00 -39.24 -19.52
N LYS A 6 -34.81 -40.24 -18.64
CA LYS A 6 -34.17 -40.02 -17.33
C LYS A 6 -32.67 -39.71 -17.46
N ASN A 7 -31.94 -40.47 -18.26
CA ASN A 7 -30.52 -40.19 -18.52
C ASN A 7 -30.29 -38.85 -19.22
N GLU A 8 -31.20 -38.43 -20.11
CA GLU A 8 -31.16 -37.12 -20.76
C GLU A 8 -31.52 -35.98 -19.78
N ASN A 9 -32.45 -36.21 -18.84
CA ASN A 9 -32.75 -35.26 -17.77
C ASN A 9 -31.55 -35.05 -16.84
N ASP A 10 -30.95 -36.14 -16.36
CA ASP A 10 -29.78 -36.12 -15.46
C ASP A 10 -28.61 -35.39 -16.14
N PHE A 11 -28.40 -35.61 -17.44
CA PHE A 11 -27.38 -34.88 -18.21
C PHE A 11 -27.61 -33.36 -18.19
N PHE A 12 -28.82 -32.89 -18.53
CA PHE A 12 -29.12 -31.45 -18.55
C PHE A 12 -29.10 -30.83 -17.15
N PHE A 13 -29.48 -31.58 -16.12
CA PHE A 13 -29.41 -31.14 -14.74
C PHE A 13 -27.96 -30.96 -14.27
N GLU A 14 -27.11 -31.97 -14.47
CA GLU A 14 -25.68 -31.90 -14.13
C GLU A 14 -24.95 -30.82 -14.93
N GLN A 15 -25.29 -30.66 -16.21
CA GLN A 15 -24.78 -29.58 -17.03
C GLN A 15 -25.17 -28.21 -16.45
N GLY A 16 -26.45 -28.02 -16.09
CA GLY A 16 -26.92 -26.79 -15.48
C GLY A 16 -26.24 -26.49 -14.15
N LEU A 17 -25.97 -27.50 -13.32
CA LEU A 17 -25.21 -27.33 -12.07
C LEU A 17 -23.79 -26.85 -12.32
N LYS A 18 -23.07 -27.47 -13.26
CA LYS A 18 -21.71 -27.04 -13.61
C LYS A 18 -21.67 -25.61 -14.14
N GLU A 19 -22.64 -25.25 -14.98
CA GLU A 19 -22.80 -23.88 -15.49
C GLU A 19 -23.11 -22.90 -14.36
N PHE A 20 -23.97 -23.27 -13.41
CA PHE A 20 -24.31 -22.49 -12.22
C PHE A 20 -23.09 -22.25 -11.33
N GLU A 21 -22.31 -23.29 -11.03
CA GLU A 21 -21.08 -23.20 -10.23
C GLU A 21 -20.00 -22.35 -10.90
N SER A 22 -19.94 -22.36 -12.24
CA SER A 22 -19.05 -21.49 -13.02
C SER A 22 -19.50 -20.02 -13.06
N GLY A 23 -20.68 -19.69 -12.53
CA GLY A 23 -21.28 -18.36 -12.58
C GLY A 23 -21.93 -18.00 -13.92
N SER A 24 -22.12 -18.98 -14.81
CA SER A 24 -22.75 -18.82 -16.14
C SER A 24 -24.27 -18.97 -16.03
N PHE A 25 -24.92 -18.02 -15.36
CA PHE A 25 -26.33 -18.15 -14.93
C PHE A 25 -27.33 -18.19 -16.09
N TRP A 26 -27.03 -17.59 -17.24
CA TRP A 26 -27.91 -17.62 -18.41
C TRP A 26 -27.92 -19.01 -19.05
N GLU A 27 -26.73 -19.60 -19.22
CA GLU A 27 -26.53 -20.96 -19.72
C GLU A 27 -27.18 -21.97 -18.77
N ALA A 28 -26.92 -21.83 -17.46
CA ALA A 28 -27.49 -22.69 -16.43
C ALA A 28 -29.02 -22.71 -16.47
N MET A 29 -29.66 -21.53 -16.56
CA MET A 29 -31.11 -21.40 -16.67
C MET A 29 -31.66 -22.16 -17.89
N ASN A 30 -31.02 -22.04 -19.05
CA ASN A 30 -31.43 -22.73 -20.28
C ASN A 30 -31.28 -24.26 -20.16
N SER A 31 -30.20 -24.72 -19.51
CA SER A 31 -29.97 -26.13 -19.24
C SER A 31 -31.02 -26.70 -18.27
N PHE A 32 -31.36 -25.96 -17.22
CA PHE A 32 -32.44 -26.35 -16.31
C PHE A 32 -33.82 -26.32 -16.97
N GLU A 33 -34.09 -25.40 -17.91
CA GLU A 33 -35.33 -25.41 -18.69
C GLU A 33 -35.46 -26.69 -19.53
N LYS A 34 -34.38 -27.14 -20.16
CA LYS A 34 -34.36 -28.42 -20.90
C LYS A 34 -34.59 -29.61 -19.96
N SER A 35 -34.00 -29.59 -18.77
CA SER A 35 -34.24 -30.62 -17.74
C SER A 35 -35.72 -30.63 -17.31
N LEU A 36 -36.32 -29.48 -17.02
CA LEU A 36 -37.74 -29.38 -16.62
C LEU A 36 -38.73 -29.78 -17.71
N LYS A 37 -38.38 -29.62 -19.00
CA LYS A 37 -39.19 -30.17 -20.11
C LYS A 37 -39.28 -31.68 -20.08
N LEU A 38 -38.23 -32.36 -19.61
CA LEU A 38 -38.17 -33.82 -19.51
C LEU A 38 -38.73 -34.33 -18.19
N TYR A 39 -38.55 -33.59 -17.10
CA TYR A 39 -39.02 -33.97 -15.77
C TYR A 39 -39.50 -32.74 -14.97
N PRO A 40 -40.76 -32.30 -15.18
CA PRO A 40 -41.31 -31.10 -14.54
C PRO A 40 -41.52 -31.23 -13.02
N SER A 41 -41.51 -32.45 -12.48
CA SER A 41 -41.74 -32.70 -11.05
C SER A 41 -40.46 -32.67 -10.21
N GLU A 42 -39.29 -32.37 -10.78
CA GLU A 42 -38.03 -32.29 -10.03
C GLU A 42 -37.91 -30.95 -9.31
N PHE A 43 -38.09 -30.96 -7.99
CA PHE A 43 -38.02 -29.76 -7.17
C PHE A 43 -36.62 -29.10 -7.17
N LYS A 44 -35.54 -29.88 -7.26
CA LYS A 44 -34.17 -29.35 -7.32
C LYS A 44 -33.92 -28.54 -8.58
N THR A 45 -34.43 -29.00 -9.72
CA THR A 45 -34.29 -28.31 -11.00
C THR A 45 -35.04 -26.98 -10.99
N HIS A 46 -36.25 -26.96 -10.41
CA HIS A 46 -36.96 -25.70 -10.14
C HIS A 46 -36.14 -24.77 -9.24
N TYR A 47 -35.60 -25.27 -8.13
CA TYR A 47 -34.78 -24.47 -7.22
C TYR A 47 -33.56 -23.82 -7.90
N TYR A 48 -32.76 -24.60 -8.62
CA TYR A 48 -31.56 -24.09 -9.29
C TYR A 48 -31.87 -23.20 -10.49
N ARG A 49 -32.98 -23.42 -11.20
CA ARG A 49 -33.46 -22.49 -12.23
C ARG A 49 -33.90 -21.17 -11.61
N GLY A 50 -34.60 -21.20 -10.48
CA GLY A 50 -34.98 -20.00 -9.74
C GLY A 50 -33.78 -19.17 -9.27
N LEU A 51 -32.76 -19.83 -8.74
CA LEU A 51 -31.49 -19.17 -8.39
C LEU A 51 -30.79 -18.60 -9.62
N SER A 52 -30.73 -19.35 -10.72
CA SER A 52 -30.13 -18.90 -11.98
C SER A 52 -30.80 -17.63 -12.50
N ASN A 53 -32.14 -17.61 -12.52
CA ASN A 53 -32.94 -16.43 -12.86
C ASN A 53 -32.59 -15.22 -11.97
N PHE A 54 -32.58 -15.41 -10.65
CA PHE A 54 -32.26 -14.34 -9.69
C PHE A 54 -30.84 -13.80 -9.88
N PHE A 55 -29.85 -14.69 -9.95
CA PHE A 55 -28.45 -14.32 -10.06
C PHE A 55 -28.11 -13.73 -11.43
N HIS A 56 -28.77 -14.16 -12.50
CA HIS A 56 -28.63 -13.55 -13.82
C HIS A 56 -28.96 -12.05 -13.80
N VAL A 57 -30.04 -11.66 -13.10
CA VAL A 57 -30.38 -10.24 -12.93
C VAL A 57 -29.31 -9.52 -12.13
N THR A 58 -28.82 -10.09 -11.02
CA THR A 58 -27.78 -9.45 -10.20
C THR A 58 -26.46 -9.29 -10.96
N GLN A 59 -26.05 -10.32 -11.72
CA GLN A 59 -24.83 -10.31 -12.52
C GLN A 59 -24.94 -9.29 -13.64
N THR A 60 -26.09 -9.21 -14.31
CA THR A 60 -26.33 -8.25 -15.39
C THR A 60 -26.38 -6.81 -14.86
N LYS A 61 -27.06 -6.56 -13.72
CA LYS A 61 -27.03 -5.27 -13.01
C LYS A 61 -25.61 -4.83 -12.64
N SER A 62 -24.74 -5.79 -12.30
CA SER A 62 -23.33 -5.49 -12.02
C SER A 62 -22.53 -5.03 -13.24
N LYS A 63 -22.99 -5.37 -14.46
CA LYS A 63 -22.38 -5.00 -15.74
C LYS A 63 -22.94 -3.68 -16.31
N GLY A 64 -24.10 -3.22 -15.84
CA GLY A 64 -24.71 -1.94 -16.23
C GLY A 64 -26.16 -1.80 -15.76
N PRO A 65 -26.79 -0.62 -15.91
CA PRO A 65 -28.20 -0.44 -15.61
C PRO A 65 -29.07 -1.31 -16.52
N VAL A 66 -30.09 -1.95 -15.95
CA VAL A 66 -31.11 -2.74 -16.67
C VAL A 66 -32.48 -2.10 -16.47
N SER A 67 -33.39 -2.28 -17.41
CA SER A 67 -34.75 -1.77 -17.24
C SER A 67 -35.48 -2.54 -16.12
N PRO A 68 -36.32 -1.87 -15.31
CA PRO A 68 -37.13 -2.54 -14.29
C PRO A 68 -38.00 -3.66 -14.87
N GLU A 69 -38.60 -3.45 -16.04
CA GLU A 69 -39.46 -4.42 -16.71
C GLU A 69 -38.71 -5.70 -17.09
N TRP A 70 -37.47 -5.55 -17.56
CA TRP A 70 -36.62 -6.71 -17.88
C TRP A 70 -36.29 -7.50 -16.61
N ALA A 71 -35.90 -6.83 -15.52
CA ALA A 71 -35.58 -7.49 -14.27
C ALA A 71 -36.80 -8.18 -13.64
N ASP A 72 -37.97 -7.57 -13.75
CA ASP A 72 -39.23 -8.09 -13.22
C ASP A 72 -39.62 -9.43 -13.84
N ASP A 73 -39.35 -9.66 -15.12
CA ASP A 73 -39.67 -10.94 -15.78
C ASP A 73 -38.82 -12.09 -15.21
N TYR A 74 -37.53 -11.88 -15.00
CA TYR A 74 -36.67 -12.89 -14.36
C TYR A 74 -37.01 -13.09 -12.87
N TYR A 75 -37.35 -12.02 -12.14
CA TYR A 75 -37.80 -12.18 -10.75
C TYR A 75 -39.15 -12.90 -10.67
N ARG A 76 -40.05 -12.69 -11.63
CA ARG A 76 -41.31 -13.44 -11.74
C ARG A 76 -41.05 -14.93 -11.99
N ASP A 77 -40.15 -15.25 -12.92
CA ASP A 77 -39.82 -16.64 -13.24
C ASP A 77 -39.13 -17.33 -12.05
N ALA A 78 -38.20 -16.64 -11.39
CA ALA A 78 -37.58 -17.11 -10.16
C ALA A 78 -38.61 -17.38 -9.05
N TYR A 79 -39.58 -16.48 -8.88
CA TYR A 79 -40.64 -16.63 -7.90
C TYR A 79 -41.55 -17.85 -8.19
N GLN A 80 -41.91 -18.06 -9.46
CA GLN A 80 -42.70 -19.23 -9.86
C GLN A 80 -41.94 -20.54 -9.62
N ASP A 81 -40.63 -20.53 -9.90
CA ASP A 81 -39.75 -21.67 -9.66
C ASP A 81 -39.60 -22.01 -8.18
N PHE A 82 -39.37 -21.01 -7.32
CA PHE A 82 -39.30 -21.25 -5.88
C PHE A 82 -40.63 -21.77 -5.32
N ASN A 83 -41.77 -21.25 -5.77
CA ASN A 83 -43.08 -21.78 -5.37
C ASN A 83 -43.31 -23.21 -5.84
N SER A 84 -42.90 -23.54 -7.07
CA SER A 84 -42.99 -24.90 -7.60
C SER A 84 -42.11 -25.84 -6.79
N ALA A 85 -40.87 -25.43 -6.47
CA ALA A 85 -39.97 -26.18 -5.62
C ALA A 85 -40.53 -26.38 -4.20
N ILE A 86 -41.12 -25.36 -3.57
CA ILE A 86 -41.79 -25.47 -2.26
C ILE A 86 -42.93 -26.49 -2.31
N LYS A 87 -43.79 -26.42 -3.34
CA LYS A 87 -44.94 -27.32 -3.50
C LYS A 87 -44.52 -28.78 -3.74
N LEU A 88 -43.40 -28.99 -4.46
CA LEU A 88 -42.88 -30.32 -4.79
C LEU A 88 -41.99 -30.90 -3.69
N ASN A 89 -41.42 -30.07 -2.81
CA ASN A 89 -40.57 -30.50 -1.70
C ASN A 89 -41.37 -30.88 -0.44
N THR A 90 -42.26 -31.86 -0.56
CA THR A 90 -43.20 -32.23 0.53
C THR A 90 -42.59 -33.10 1.62
N GLU A 91 -41.43 -33.74 1.38
CA GLU A 91 -40.88 -34.76 2.30
C GLU A 91 -39.37 -34.62 2.59
N ASN A 92 -38.64 -33.76 1.89
CA ASN A 92 -37.18 -33.77 1.94
C ASN A 92 -36.61 -32.61 2.77
N LYS A 93 -36.19 -32.92 4.01
CA LYS A 93 -35.56 -31.95 4.93
C LYS A 93 -34.10 -31.62 4.59
N PHE A 94 -33.46 -32.38 3.70
CA PHE A 94 -32.00 -32.36 3.56
C PHE A 94 -31.49 -31.41 2.47
N PHE A 95 -32.12 -31.31 1.28
CA PHE A 95 -31.62 -30.40 0.24
C PHE A 95 -32.59 -30.09 -0.93
N PRO A 96 -32.76 -28.79 -1.32
CA PRO A 96 -32.45 -27.63 -0.49
C PRO A 96 -33.26 -27.70 0.81
N ARG A 97 -32.69 -27.23 1.91
CA ARG A 97 -33.47 -27.17 3.16
C ARG A 97 -34.65 -26.22 2.94
N ASN A 98 -35.80 -26.57 3.50
CA ASN A 98 -37.03 -25.81 3.30
C ASN A 98 -36.91 -24.34 3.74
N ASP A 99 -36.10 -24.04 4.76
CA ASP A 99 -35.86 -22.67 5.21
C ASP A 99 -35.20 -21.80 4.13
N PHE A 100 -34.24 -22.35 3.37
CA PHE A 100 -33.64 -21.63 2.23
C PHE A 100 -34.64 -21.41 1.09
N LEU A 101 -35.50 -22.38 0.79
CA LEU A 101 -36.53 -22.22 -0.23
C LEU A 101 -37.48 -21.07 0.10
N TYR A 102 -37.97 -21.03 1.34
CA TYR A 102 -38.83 -19.93 1.83
C TYR A 102 -38.10 -18.59 1.85
N TYR A 103 -36.81 -18.56 2.20
CA TYR A 103 -35.98 -17.36 2.14
C TYR A 103 -35.82 -16.82 0.72
N TRP A 104 -35.42 -17.67 -0.24
CA TRP A 104 -35.20 -17.25 -1.63
C TRP A 104 -36.50 -16.82 -2.32
N CYS A 105 -37.61 -17.47 -1.97
CA CYS A 105 -38.93 -17.00 -2.36
C CYS A 105 -39.15 -15.57 -1.83
N SER A 106 -39.01 -15.34 -0.53
CA SER A 106 -39.21 -14.02 0.10
C SER A 106 -38.27 -12.93 -0.39
N LEU A 107 -37.02 -13.27 -0.70
CA LEU A 107 -36.07 -12.32 -1.25
C LEU A 107 -36.45 -11.89 -2.67
N THR A 108 -36.92 -12.83 -3.49
CA THR A 108 -37.34 -12.58 -4.87
C THR A 108 -38.61 -11.74 -4.89
N GLU A 109 -39.54 -12.04 -3.99
CA GLU A 109 -40.75 -11.27 -3.72
C GLU A 109 -40.46 -9.78 -3.46
N ILE A 110 -39.49 -9.45 -2.60
CA ILE A 110 -39.12 -8.04 -2.33
C ILE A 110 -38.54 -7.31 -3.54
N LYS A 111 -37.86 -8.05 -4.43
CA LYS A 111 -37.18 -7.51 -5.61
C LYS A 111 -38.12 -7.37 -6.81
N PHE A 112 -39.22 -8.12 -6.84
CA PHE A 112 -40.27 -8.02 -7.84
C PHE A 112 -41.24 -6.88 -7.51
N ASP A 113 -41.22 -5.79 -8.28
CA ASP A 113 -41.86 -4.52 -7.88
C ASP A 113 -43.40 -4.63 -7.74
N LYS A 114 -44.00 -5.57 -8.46
CA LYS A 114 -45.44 -5.86 -8.41
C LYS A 114 -45.90 -6.55 -7.12
N TYR A 115 -44.96 -7.06 -6.30
CA TYR A 115 -45.22 -7.77 -5.05
C TYR A 115 -45.75 -6.85 -3.92
N TRP A 116 -45.53 -5.54 -4.03
CA TRP A 116 -46.05 -4.55 -3.07
C TRP A 116 -47.58 -4.41 -3.08
N LYS A 117 -48.29 -5.12 -3.97
CA LYS A 117 -49.76 -5.17 -4.04
C LYS A 117 -50.42 -6.24 -3.16
N LEU A 118 -49.66 -7.13 -2.53
CA LEU A 118 -50.19 -8.18 -1.64
C LEU A 118 -50.61 -7.63 -0.27
N SER A 119 -51.32 -8.43 0.52
CA SER A 119 -51.59 -8.11 1.93
C SER A 119 -50.30 -8.17 2.77
N ALA A 120 -50.29 -7.53 3.95
CA ALA A 120 -49.15 -7.62 4.85
C ALA A 120 -48.90 -9.06 5.31
N GLU A 121 -49.96 -9.84 5.51
CA GLU A 121 -49.90 -11.24 5.96
C GLU A 121 -49.20 -12.13 4.92
N GLU A 122 -49.56 -11.99 3.64
CA GLU A 122 -48.92 -12.71 2.54
C GLU A 122 -47.43 -12.36 2.41
N ARG A 123 -47.07 -11.07 2.59
CA ARG A 123 -45.67 -10.61 2.53
C ARG A 123 -44.77 -11.23 3.60
N PHE A 124 -45.31 -11.52 4.78
CA PHE A 124 -44.55 -12.10 5.88
C PHE A 124 -44.61 -13.63 5.92
N GLN A 125 -45.49 -14.26 5.14
CA GLN A 125 -45.73 -15.70 5.22
C GLN A 125 -44.45 -16.51 4.98
N ASN A 126 -43.79 -16.31 3.84
CA ASN A 126 -42.59 -17.06 3.47
C ASN A 126 -41.43 -16.77 4.43
N ILE A 127 -41.16 -15.50 4.76
CA ILE A 127 -40.05 -15.17 5.67
C ILE A 127 -40.26 -15.70 7.09
N ASN A 128 -41.51 -15.69 7.59
CA ASN A 128 -41.82 -16.26 8.89
C ASN A 128 -41.68 -17.78 8.88
N GLN A 129 -42.02 -18.46 7.78
CA GLN A 129 -41.74 -19.90 7.65
C GLN A 129 -40.24 -20.19 7.66
N ALA A 130 -39.42 -19.39 6.97
CA ALA A 130 -37.96 -19.54 7.02
C ALA A 130 -37.41 -19.36 8.44
N ILE A 131 -37.87 -18.33 9.16
CA ILE A 131 -37.49 -18.07 10.56
C ILE A 131 -37.97 -19.20 11.49
N ASN A 132 -39.20 -19.69 11.31
CA ASN A 132 -39.73 -20.79 12.14
C ASN A 132 -38.92 -22.08 11.96
N LEU A 133 -38.44 -22.35 10.74
CA LEU A 133 -37.63 -23.53 10.44
C LEU A 133 -36.19 -23.39 10.92
N ASN A 134 -35.64 -22.18 10.96
CA ASN A 134 -34.28 -21.91 11.44
C ASN A 134 -34.20 -20.50 12.07
N PRO A 135 -34.53 -20.38 13.36
CA PRO A 135 -34.66 -19.09 14.04
C PRO A 135 -33.32 -18.39 14.30
N ASN A 136 -32.21 -19.14 14.29
CA ASN A 136 -30.87 -18.63 14.57
C ASN A 136 -30.14 -18.15 13.31
N ASN A 137 -30.83 -18.02 12.17
CA ASN A 137 -30.23 -17.51 10.94
C ASN A 137 -30.51 -16.01 10.79
N GLY A 138 -29.50 -15.19 11.14
CA GLY A 138 -29.61 -13.73 11.09
C GLY A 138 -29.97 -13.16 9.70
N LYS A 139 -29.68 -13.89 8.60
CA LYS A 139 -30.11 -13.50 7.24
C LYS A 139 -31.63 -13.38 7.12
N TYR A 140 -32.37 -14.24 7.82
CA TYR A 140 -33.83 -14.30 7.70
C TYR A 140 -34.47 -13.16 8.50
N LEU A 141 -33.92 -12.85 9.67
CA LEU A 141 -34.33 -11.71 10.47
C LEU A 141 -34.00 -10.39 9.77
N ALA A 142 -32.82 -10.25 9.17
CA ALA A 142 -32.47 -9.06 8.39
C ALA A 142 -33.41 -8.85 7.19
N LEU A 143 -33.78 -9.93 6.50
CA LEU A 143 -34.74 -9.86 5.40
C LEU A 143 -36.15 -9.46 5.88
N ARG A 144 -36.60 -9.98 7.04
CA ARG A 144 -37.88 -9.56 7.65
C ARG A 144 -37.84 -8.10 8.08
N GLY A 145 -36.72 -7.64 8.64
CA GLY A 145 -36.49 -6.24 8.98
C GLY A 145 -36.62 -5.32 7.78
N ARG A 146 -36.10 -5.74 6.62
CA ARG A 146 -36.28 -5.03 5.34
C ARG A 146 -37.72 -4.95 4.87
N ILE A 147 -38.50 -6.03 5.06
CA ILE A 147 -39.93 -6.02 4.74
C ILE A 147 -40.65 -5.04 5.66
N HIS A 148 -40.32 -5.01 6.95
CA HIS A 148 -40.86 -4.04 7.89
C HIS A 148 -40.52 -2.59 7.50
N GLU A 149 -39.28 -2.31 7.10
CA GLU A 149 -38.82 -0.99 6.66
C GLU A 149 -39.60 -0.51 5.43
N LYS A 150 -39.69 -1.32 4.37
CA LYS A 150 -40.45 -0.96 3.16
C LYS A 150 -41.94 -0.74 3.41
N LEU A 151 -42.47 -1.29 4.51
CA LEU A 151 -43.84 -1.05 4.98
C LEU A 151 -43.96 0.13 5.96
N GLY A 152 -42.86 0.86 6.22
CA GLY A 152 -42.82 2.00 7.15
C GLY A 152 -42.79 1.60 8.64
N ASN A 153 -42.67 0.31 8.96
CA ASN A 153 -42.64 -0.20 10.33
C ASN A 153 -41.22 -0.20 10.91
N LEU A 154 -40.61 0.98 11.00
CA LEU A 154 -39.20 1.15 11.36
C LEU A 154 -38.84 0.54 12.73
N HIS A 155 -39.76 0.55 13.70
CA HIS A 155 -39.51 -0.06 15.01
C HIS A 155 -39.27 -1.57 14.92
N LYS A 156 -40.16 -2.29 14.23
CA LYS A 156 -40.03 -3.74 14.03
C LYS A 156 -38.88 -4.09 13.11
N ALA A 157 -38.61 -3.23 12.12
CA ALA A 157 -37.43 -3.34 11.27
C ALA A 157 -36.15 -3.33 12.11
N ASN A 158 -36.04 -2.36 13.03
CA ASN A 158 -34.90 -2.25 13.93
C ASN A 158 -34.80 -3.46 14.86
N GLU A 159 -35.89 -3.91 15.49
CA GLU A 159 -35.87 -5.10 16.37
C GLU A 159 -35.33 -6.35 15.66
N ASP A 160 -35.77 -6.59 14.43
CA ASP A 160 -35.33 -7.74 13.65
C ASP A 160 -33.88 -7.61 13.18
N LEU A 161 -33.44 -6.41 12.82
CA LEU A 161 -32.05 -6.15 12.43
C LEU A 161 -31.09 -6.28 13.62
N CYS A 162 -31.50 -5.85 14.81
CA CYS A 162 -30.70 -5.99 16.02
C CYS A 162 -30.52 -7.46 16.40
N LYS A 163 -31.60 -8.26 16.34
CA LYS A 163 -31.53 -9.71 16.54
C LYS A 163 -30.72 -10.43 15.47
N ALA A 164 -30.74 -9.94 14.23
CA ALA A 164 -29.88 -10.48 13.18
C ALA A 164 -28.39 -10.29 13.51
N MET A 165 -28.02 -9.13 14.05
CA MET A 165 -26.65 -8.83 14.47
C MET A 165 -26.23 -9.60 15.72
N GLU A 166 -27.13 -9.82 16.68
CA GLU A 166 -26.89 -10.70 17.84
C GLU A 166 -26.61 -12.16 17.43
N LEU A 167 -26.98 -12.54 16.21
CA LEU A 167 -26.71 -13.85 15.61
C LEU A 167 -25.56 -13.80 14.60
N ASP A 168 -24.62 -12.87 14.78
CA ASP A 168 -23.40 -12.65 13.99
C ASP A 168 -23.65 -12.40 12.48
N PHE A 169 -24.81 -11.83 12.11
CA PHE A 169 -25.02 -11.37 10.75
C PHE A 169 -24.41 -9.98 10.55
N ASP A 170 -23.24 -9.96 9.91
CA ASP A 170 -22.39 -8.79 9.72
C ASP A 170 -23.12 -7.53 9.18
N GLU A 171 -22.82 -6.41 9.83
CA GLU A 171 -23.27 -5.05 9.53
C GLU A 171 -23.03 -4.65 8.07
N LYS A 172 -21.86 -4.98 7.51
CA LYS A 172 -21.54 -4.65 6.10
C LYS A 172 -22.39 -5.47 5.13
N THR A 173 -22.71 -6.71 5.48
CA THR A 173 -23.57 -7.59 4.69
C THR A 173 -25.02 -7.08 4.66
N ILE A 174 -25.53 -6.57 5.79
CA ILE A 174 -26.86 -5.91 5.85
C ILE A 174 -26.90 -4.69 4.92
N TYR A 175 -25.88 -3.84 4.96
CA TYR A 175 -25.79 -2.64 4.13
C TYR A 175 -25.64 -2.96 2.64
N TYR A 176 -24.80 -3.95 2.30
CA TYR A 176 -24.47 -4.34 0.92
C TYR A 176 -25.64 -5.01 0.19
N TYR A 177 -26.44 -5.84 0.85
CA TYR A 177 -27.50 -6.61 0.18
C TYR A 177 -28.82 -5.85 0.01
N TYR A 178 -29.03 -4.78 0.79
CA TYR A 178 -30.40 -4.30 1.03
C TYR A 178 -30.67 -2.80 0.80
N ASP A 179 -29.67 -1.98 0.45
CA ASP A 179 -29.82 -0.56 0.06
C ASP A 179 -30.62 0.26 1.09
N PHE A 180 -30.24 0.13 2.37
CA PHE A 180 -30.87 0.85 3.48
C PHE A 180 -30.32 2.29 3.57
N VAL A 181 -31.09 3.28 3.15
CA VAL A 181 -30.70 4.70 3.22
C VAL A 181 -31.02 5.31 4.60
N ASP A 182 -32.13 4.93 5.23
CA ASP A 182 -32.59 5.51 6.51
C ASP A 182 -32.19 4.67 7.74
N ALA A 183 -31.69 3.44 7.54
CA ALA A 183 -31.19 2.62 8.64
C ALA A 183 -29.92 3.19 9.27
N LYS A 184 -29.13 4.02 8.57
CA LYS A 184 -27.90 4.59 9.13
C LYS A 184 -28.18 5.52 10.32
N GLU A 185 -29.26 6.30 10.26
CA GLU A 185 -29.65 7.21 11.33
C GLU A 185 -30.34 6.45 12.48
N ALA A 186 -31.14 5.43 12.18
CA ALA A 186 -31.67 4.52 13.17
C ALA A 186 -30.56 3.69 13.86
N PHE A 187 -29.51 3.36 13.13
CA PHE A 187 -28.34 2.60 13.55
C PHE A 187 -27.41 3.40 14.45
N GLU A 188 -27.16 4.67 14.15
CA GLU A 188 -26.43 5.55 15.07
C GLU A 188 -27.24 5.82 16.34
N ASN A 189 -28.55 6.04 16.23
CA ASN A 189 -29.43 6.19 17.39
C ASN A 189 -29.56 4.91 18.23
N PHE A 190 -29.48 3.72 17.61
CA PHE A 190 -29.47 2.42 18.30
C PHE A 190 -28.10 2.13 18.92
N LYS A 191 -26.99 2.33 18.21
CA LYS A 191 -25.64 2.25 18.80
C LYS A 191 -25.53 3.21 19.97
N GLN A 192 -26.10 4.41 19.89
CA GLN A 192 -26.10 5.36 21.00
C GLN A 192 -27.05 4.93 22.12
N LYS A 193 -28.26 4.40 21.84
CA LYS A 193 -29.18 3.90 22.88
C LYS A 193 -28.74 2.61 23.53
N GLU A 194 -28.15 1.67 22.81
CA GLU A 194 -27.58 0.43 23.36
C GLU A 194 -26.23 0.70 24.00
N TYR A 195 -25.40 1.60 23.48
CA TYR A 195 -24.24 2.07 24.22
C TYR A 195 -24.66 2.72 25.54
N GLU A 196 -25.69 3.57 25.55
CA GLU A 196 -26.20 4.18 26.79
C GLU A 196 -26.95 3.18 27.68
N LYS A 197 -27.67 2.18 27.15
CA LYS A 197 -28.30 1.13 27.96
C LYS A 197 -27.32 0.10 28.46
N VAL A 198 -26.32 -0.30 27.68
CA VAL A 198 -25.23 -1.20 28.09
C VAL A 198 -24.32 -0.46 29.05
N LYS A 199 -24.09 0.85 28.88
CA LYS A 199 -23.40 1.69 29.85
C LYS A 199 -24.22 1.86 31.11
N GLN A 200 -25.52 2.13 31.03
CA GLN A 200 -26.41 2.27 32.19
C GLN A 200 -26.60 0.93 32.90
N LYS A 201 -26.72 -0.18 32.17
CA LYS A 201 -26.85 -1.53 32.71
C LYS A 201 -25.51 -2.09 33.18
N ARG A 202 -24.37 -1.70 32.60
CA ARG A 202 -23.03 -1.93 33.15
C ARG A 202 -22.78 -1.04 34.35
N ILE A 203 -23.31 0.18 34.41
CA ILE A 203 -23.25 1.04 35.61
C ILE A 203 -24.15 0.44 36.69
N GLU A 204 -25.36 -0.03 36.38
CA GLU A 204 -26.28 -0.66 37.34
C GLU A 204 -25.85 -2.08 37.73
N GLU A 205 -25.22 -2.84 36.84
CA GLU A 205 -24.61 -4.15 37.11
C GLU A 205 -23.25 -3.98 37.78
N GLN A 206 -22.47 -2.93 37.51
CA GLN A 206 -21.29 -2.57 38.29
C GLN A 206 -21.70 -2.03 39.65
N GLU A 207 -22.77 -1.25 39.79
CA GLU A 207 -23.31 -0.77 41.07
C GLU A 207 -23.94 -1.93 41.85
N LYS A 208 -24.63 -2.88 41.19
CA LYS A 208 -25.11 -4.13 41.81
C LYS A 208 -23.99 -5.12 42.09
N LEU A 209 -22.99 -5.31 41.23
CA LEU A 209 -21.81 -6.13 41.54
C LEU A 209 -20.99 -5.45 42.62
N GLN A 210 -20.91 -4.13 42.65
CA GLN A 210 -20.23 -3.36 43.68
C GLN A 210 -21.02 -3.44 44.98
N GLN A 211 -22.35 -3.45 44.96
CA GLN A 211 -23.22 -3.59 46.14
C GLN A 211 -23.31 -5.04 46.66
N ILE A 212 -23.39 -6.04 45.77
CA ILE A 212 -23.32 -7.47 46.08
C ILE A 212 -21.89 -7.85 46.50
N ASN A 213 -20.84 -7.33 45.86
CA ASN A 213 -19.47 -7.47 46.36
C ASN A 213 -19.25 -6.64 47.64
N LEU A 214 -19.95 -5.52 47.88
CA LEU A 214 -19.88 -4.79 49.15
C LEU A 214 -20.52 -5.60 50.29
N GLU A 215 -21.66 -6.25 50.06
CA GLU A 215 -22.33 -7.11 51.05
C GLU A 215 -21.61 -8.45 51.24
N THR A 216 -21.03 -9.02 50.17
CA THR A 216 -20.26 -10.28 50.24
C THR A 216 -18.84 -10.04 50.76
N CYS A 217 -18.17 -8.92 50.44
CA CYS A 217 -16.86 -8.53 50.98
C CYS A 217 -16.93 -7.89 52.38
N ALA A 218 -18.10 -7.39 52.81
CA ALA A 218 -18.32 -7.06 54.22
C ALA A 218 -18.13 -8.28 55.13
N SER A 219 -18.25 -9.50 54.60
CA SER A 219 -18.04 -10.75 55.32
C SER A 219 -16.58 -11.27 55.31
N LEU A 220 -15.65 -10.70 54.52
CA LEU A 220 -14.34 -11.34 54.19
C LEU A 220 -13.04 -10.52 54.40
N LYS A 221 -13.00 -9.51 55.29
CA LYS A 221 -11.78 -8.74 55.73
C LYS A 221 -11.32 -7.57 54.84
N ILE A 222 -12.08 -6.48 54.86
CA ILE A 222 -11.82 -5.01 54.84
C ILE A 222 -10.44 -4.43 54.37
N ARG A 223 -9.28 -5.08 54.51
CA ARG A 223 -7.96 -4.48 54.21
C ARG A 223 -7.54 -4.58 52.73
N SER A 224 -7.87 -5.68 52.04
CA SER A 224 -7.53 -5.87 50.61
C SER A 224 -8.39 -4.97 49.70
N PHE A 225 -9.69 -4.86 50.00
CA PHE A 225 -10.65 -4.05 49.23
C PHE A 225 -10.30 -2.56 49.15
N ALA A 226 -9.93 -1.93 50.27
CA ALA A 226 -9.52 -0.52 50.29
C ALA A 226 -8.25 -0.28 49.47
N GLN A 227 -7.35 -1.27 49.41
CA GLN A 227 -6.14 -1.23 48.62
C GLN A 227 -6.45 -1.37 47.13
N VAL A 228 -7.30 -2.31 46.74
CA VAL A 228 -7.73 -2.51 45.34
C VAL A 228 -8.45 -1.28 44.79
N LYS A 229 -9.40 -0.70 45.55
CA LYS A 229 -10.10 0.53 45.14
C LYS A 229 -9.13 1.69 44.90
N LYS A 230 -8.14 1.85 45.79
CA LYS A 230 -7.10 2.87 45.67
C LYS A 230 -6.16 2.63 44.50
N VAL A 231 -5.85 1.37 44.17
CA VAL A 231 -5.07 1.01 42.97
C VAL A 231 -5.83 1.42 41.72
N LEU A 232 -7.14 1.12 41.65
CA LEU A 232 -7.99 1.44 40.51
C LEU A 232 -8.05 2.96 40.26
N GLU A 233 -8.42 3.74 41.28
CA GLU A 233 -8.53 5.21 41.20
C GLU A 233 -7.22 5.88 40.72
N ILE A 234 -6.07 5.43 41.24
CA ILE A 234 -4.77 5.98 40.84
C ILE A 234 -4.38 5.51 39.43
N SER A 235 -4.76 4.29 39.04
CA SER A 235 -4.49 3.77 37.69
C SER A 235 -5.27 4.50 36.61
N GLU A 236 -6.53 4.87 36.86
CA GLU A 236 -7.36 5.67 35.95
C GLU A 236 -6.74 7.06 35.70
N GLN A 237 -6.19 7.70 36.74
CA GLN A 237 -5.44 8.95 36.58
C GLN A 237 -4.22 8.79 35.67
N GLY A 238 -3.49 7.67 35.81
CA GLY A 238 -2.36 7.35 34.95
C GLY A 238 -2.78 7.14 33.49
N PHE A 239 -3.93 6.49 33.26
CA PHE A 239 -4.48 6.27 31.93
C PHE A 239 -4.91 7.58 31.24
N ALA A 240 -5.57 8.49 31.97
CA ALA A 240 -5.93 9.80 31.42
C ALA A 240 -4.72 10.57 30.87
N PHE A 241 -3.56 10.50 31.55
CA PHE A 241 -2.32 11.10 31.03
C PHE A 241 -1.76 10.39 29.80
N ILE A 242 -2.00 9.09 29.62
CA ILE A 242 -1.63 8.37 28.39
C ILE A 242 -2.46 8.88 27.21
N GLU A 243 -3.76 9.12 27.40
CA GLU A 243 -4.63 9.68 26.35
C GLU A 243 -4.18 11.08 25.92
N GLU A 244 -3.69 11.87 26.88
CA GLU A 244 -3.04 13.17 26.63
C GLU A 244 -1.62 13.05 26.01
N LYS A 245 -1.12 11.84 25.77
CA LYS A 245 0.26 11.53 25.35
C LYS A 245 1.34 12.05 26.31
N ASN A 246 0.98 12.28 27.58
CA ASN A 246 1.89 12.70 28.65
C ASN A 246 2.48 11.48 29.37
N TYR A 247 3.35 10.76 28.67
CA TYR A 247 3.92 9.50 29.15
C TYR A 247 4.79 9.65 30.41
N GLN A 248 5.39 10.83 30.64
CA GLN A 248 6.24 11.07 31.82
C GLN A 248 5.39 11.11 33.11
N LYS A 249 4.29 11.87 33.12
CA LYS A 249 3.39 11.92 34.28
C LYS A 249 2.70 10.59 34.53
N ALA A 250 2.25 9.93 33.45
CA ALA A 250 1.67 8.58 33.55
C ALA A 250 2.67 7.59 34.17
N LEU A 251 3.94 7.63 33.74
CA LEU A 251 5.00 6.77 34.28
C LEU A 251 5.20 7.00 35.79
N GLU A 252 5.27 8.25 36.24
CA GLU A 252 5.42 8.59 37.67
C GLU A 252 4.29 8.01 38.53
N ILE A 253 3.05 8.05 38.02
CA ILE A 253 1.87 7.48 38.67
C ILE A 253 2.00 5.96 38.80
N TYR A 254 2.29 5.26 37.70
CA TYR A 254 2.41 3.80 37.73
C TYR A 254 3.62 3.32 38.56
N GLU A 255 4.73 4.07 38.57
CA GLU A 255 5.85 3.81 39.48
C GLU A 255 5.47 4.00 40.95
N LYS A 256 4.66 5.02 41.26
CA LYS A 256 4.16 5.24 42.63
C LYS A 256 3.28 4.09 43.11
N ILE A 257 2.43 3.54 42.26
CA ILE A 257 1.60 2.36 42.61
C ILE A 257 2.50 1.16 42.90
N THR A 258 3.36 0.82 41.96
CA THR A 258 4.23 -0.38 42.02
C THR A 258 5.29 -0.35 43.12
N ARG A 259 5.72 0.84 43.59
CA ARG A 259 6.64 0.97 44.74
C ARG A 259 5.95 0.79 46.09
N ASN A 260 4.71 1.27 46.22
CA ASN A 260 4.04 1.39 47.52
C ASN A 260 3.03 0.28 47.81
N MET A 261 2.62 -0.48 46.80
CA MET A 261 1.56 -1.48 46.91
C MET A 261 2.06 -2.84 46.42
N LYS A 262 1.80 -3.89 47.19
CA LYS A 262 2.01 -5.28 46.77
C LYS A 262 0.72 -5.81 46.15
N TYR A 263 0.85 -6.68 45.16
CA TYR A 263 -0.28 -7.38 44.58
C TYR A 263 -0.58 -8.68 45.36
N GLU A 264 -1.85 -8.90 45.65
CA GLU A 264 -2.45 -10.13 46.17
C GLU A 264 -3.31 -10.77 45.08
N ASP A 265 -3.76 -12.02 45.28
CA ASP A 265 -4.50 -12.78 44.24
C ASP A 265 -5.73 -12.02 43.70
N GLU A 266 -6.43 -11.30 44.57
CA GLU A 266 -7.59 -10.43 44.26
C GLU A 266 -7.26 -9.19 43.41
N SER A 267 -5.97 -8.84 43.28
CA SER A 267 -5.50 -7.62 42.60
C SER A 267 -4.61 -7.90 41.38
N ILE A 268 -4.36 -9.17 41.06
CA ILE A 268 -3.40 -9.58 40.01
C ILE A 268 -3.75 -8.93 38.68
N GLU A 269 -5.03 -8.90 38.32
CA GLU A 269 -5.50 -8.35 37.05
C GLU A 269 -5.14 -6.87 36.89
N TYR A 270 -5.43 -6.05 37.92
CA TYR A 270 -5.10 -4.62 37.89
C TYR A 270 -3.60 -4.39 37.80
N PHE A 271 -2.81 -5.19 38.51
CA PHE A 271 -1.37 -5.11 38.42
C PHE A 271 -0.85 -5.53 37.05
N SER A 272 -1.46 -6.54 36.40
CA SER A 272 -1.14 -6.92 35.01
C SER A 272 -1.25 -5.71 34.08
N SER A 273 -2.38 -4.99 34.12
CA SER A 273 -2.62 -3.77 33.35
C SER A 273 -1.67 -2.63 33.72
N ILE A 274 -1.37 -2.44 35.01
CA ILE A 274 -0.42 -1.41 35.46
C ILE A 274 0.98 -1.64 34.89
N PHE A 275 1.48 -2.88 34.92
CA PHE A 275 2.78 -3.20 34.34
C PHE A 275 2.77 -3.04 32.80
N TYR A 276 1.65 -3.37 32.14
CA TYR A 276 1.48 -3.09 30.71
C TYR A 276 1.59 -1.58 30.41
N TYR A 277 0.78 -0.73 31.07
CA TYR A 277 0.79 0.71 30.84
C TYR A 277 2.11 1.39 31.25
N ARG A 278 2.77 0.89 32.30
CA ARG A 278 4.12 1.35 32.68
C ARG A 278 5.14 1.00 31.60
N GLY A 279 5.05 -0.22 31.05
CA GLY A 279 5.85 -0.65 29.90
C GLY A 279 5.60 0.21 28.65
N LEU A 280 4.34 0.53 28.35
CA LEU A 280 3.95 1.43 27.26
C LEU A 280 4.56 2.83 27.41
N CYS A 281 4.45 3.43 28.60
CA CYS A 281 5.05 4.74 28.88
C CYS A 281 6.58 4.69 28.66
N LYS A 282 7.25 3.66 29.20
CA LYS A 282 8.70 3.47 29.01
C LYS A 282 9.09 3.29 27.55
N TYR A 283 8.28 2.57 26.75
CA TYR A 283 8.49 2.41 25.31
C TYR A 283 8.46 3.77 24.58
N HIS A 284 7.47 4.61 24.88
CA HIS A 284 7.36 5.95 24.29
C HIS A 284 8.49 6.90 24.74
N LEU A 285 9.02 6.70 25.95
CA LEU A 285 10.17 7.44 26.50
C LEU A 285 11.54 6.85 26.11
N ASN A 286 11.59 5.89 25.19
CA ASN A 286 12.81 5.21 24.72
C ASN A 286 13.55 4.37 25.79
N HIS A 287 12.91 4.00 26.89
CA HIS A 287 13.44 3.09 27.91
C HIS A 287 13.11 1.62 27.57
N CYS A 288 13.56 1.15 26.40
CA CYS A 288 13.11 -0.13 25.81
C CYS A 288 13.40 -1.37 26.67
N ASN A 289 14.58 -1.48 27.29
CA ASN A 289 14.93 -2.64 28.12
C ASN A 289 14.03 -2.76 29.37
N ASP A 290 13.68 -1.64 29.98
CA ASP A 290 12.80 -1.63 31.15
C ASP A 290 11.33 -1.80 30.76
N ALA A 291 10.95 -1.36 29.56
CA ALA A 291 9.65 -1.69 28.98
C ALA A 291 9.50 -3.20 28.80
N LEU A 292 10.49 -3.89 28.23
CA LEU A 292 10.45 -5.35 28.04
C LEU A 292 10.34 -6.13 29.36
N LYS A 293 11.01 -5.67 30.42
CA LYS A 293 10.88 -6.27 31.76
C LYS A 293 9.44 -6.17 32.27
N ASP A 294 8.83 -4.99 32.14
CA ASP A 294 7.47 -4.74 32.60
C ASP A 294 6.45 -5.55 31.81
N LEU A 295 6.57 -5.60 30.48
CA LEU A 295 5.69 -6.38 29.61
C LEU A 295 5.83 -7.89 29.87
N SER A 296 7.05 -8.37 30.09
CA SER A 296 7.29 -9.77 30.45
C SER A 296 6.70 -10.13 31.81
N PHE A 297 6.64 -9.16 32.73
CA PHE A 297 6.02 -9.36 34.03
C PHE A 297 4.50 -9.30 33.95
N SER A 298 3.94 -8.40 33.13
CA SER A 298 2.51 -8.30 32.84
C SER A 298 1.95 -9.63 32.30
N ILE A 299 2.57 -10.24 31.27
CA ILE A 299 2.16 -11.57 30.77
C ILE A 299 2.19 -12.65 31.86
N LYS A 300 3.18 -12.64 32.75
CA LYS A 300 3.25 -13.62 33.84
C LYS A 300 2.11 -13.48 34.83
N LEU A 301 1.68 -12.24 35.11
CA LEU A 301 0.52 -11.97 35.94
C LEU A 301 -0.77 -12.41 35.24
N GLU A 302 -0.88 -12.17 33.94
CA GLU A 302 -2.03 -12.59 33.13
C GLU A 302 -2.17 -14.12 33.06
N ASP A 303 -1.05 -14.84 32.90
CA ASP A 303 -1.04 -16.31 32.96
C ASP A 303 -1.42 -16.81 34.36
N LYS A 304 -0.99 -16.11 35.42
CA LYS A 304 -1.36 -16.45 36.80
C LYS A 304 -2.86 -16.21 37.03
N PHE A 305 -3.40 -15.09 36.56
CA PHE A 305 -4.82 -14.74 36.65
C PHE A 305 -5.71 -15.79 35.97
N ASN A 306 -5.34 -16.19 34.75
CA ASN A 306 -6.03 -17.26 34.01
C ASN A 306 -6.04 -18.60 34.74
N ARG A 307 -4.91 -19.01 35.34
CA ARG A 307 -4.82 -20.28 36.08
C ARG A 307 -5.73 -20.31 37.30
N LEU A 308 -6.02 -19.15 37.88
CA LEU A 308 -6.93 -19.03 39.02
C LEU A 308 -8.40 -19.00 38.57
N ASN A 309 -8.70 -19.06 37.26
CA ASN A 309 -10.05 -18.96 36.67
C ASN A 309 -10.82 -17.72 37.13
N LEU A 310 -10.12 -16.59 37.33
CA LEU A 310 -10.71 -15.38 37.93
C LEU A 310 -11.35 -14.42 36.91
N GLY A 311 -11.36 -14.73 35.61
CA GLY A 311 -11.90 -13.84 34.58
C GLY A 311 -12.36 -14.56 33.30
N ASP A 312 -12.88 -13.77 32.37
CA ASP A 312 -13.27 -14.24 31.04
C ASP A 312 -12.05 -14.65 30.23
N LYS A 313 -12.12 -15.80 29.56
CA LYS A 313 -11.02 -16.33 28.75
C LYS A 313 -10.78 -15.46 27.51
N GLU A 314 -11.82 -14.85 26.95
CA GLU A 314 -11.71 -13.99 25.77
C GLU A 314 -11.00 -12.67 26.10
N GLU A 315 -11.42 -12.00 27.18
CA GLU A 315 -10.78 -10.74 27.64
C GLU A 315 -9.29 -10.92 27.98
N SER A 316 -8.93 -12.09 28.52
CA SER A 316 -7.53 -12.39 28.81
C SER A 316 -6.69 -12.69 27.56
N ILE A 317 -7.31 -13.18 26.48
CA ILE A 317 -6.64 -13.36 25.18
C ILE A 317 -6.34 -11.99 24.55
N GLU A 318 -7.31 -11.07 24.56
CA GLU A 318 -7.13 -9.70 24.05
C GLU A 318 -6.01 -8.95 24.77
N LYS A 319 -5.97 -9.00 26.12
CA LYS A 319 -4.89 -8.41 26.90
C LYS A 319 -3.51 -8.98 26.53
N LYS A 320 -3.42 -10.28 26.23
CA LYS A 320 -2.17 -10.90 25.78
C LYS A 320 -1.76 -10.41 24.40
N PHE A 321 -2.70 -10.14 23.51
CA PHE A 321 -2.43 -9.56 22.18
C PHE A 321 -1.74 -8.20 22.31
N ASP A 322 -2.30 -7.31 23.13
CA ASP A 322 -1.74 -5.99 23.39
C ASP A 322 -0.31 -6.06 23.93
N ILE A 323 -0.06 -6.94 24.90
CA ILE A 323 1.27 -7.08 25.50
C ILE A 323 2.29 -7.65 24.50
N LEU A 324 1.93 -8.70 23.77
CA LEU A 324 2.82 -9.33 22.78
C LEU A 324 3.12 -8.40 21.61
N GLU A 325 2.12 -7.66 21.12
CA GLU A 325 2.29 -6.63 20.09
C GLU A 325 3.30 -5.57 20.55
N LEU A 326 3.12 -5.04 21.76
CA LEU A 326 4.01 -4.01 22.28
C LEU A 326 5.43 -4.55 22.49
N GLN A 327 5.60 -5.79 22.94
CA GLN A 327 6.91 -6.43 23.02
C GLN A 327 7.59 -6.52 21.65
N ALA A 328 6.85 -6.96 20.63
CA ALA A 328 7.37 -7.04 19.27
C ALA A 328 7.82 -5.67 18.75
N LYS A 329 7.00 -4.63 18.93
CA LYS A 329 7.33 -3.23 18.59
C LYS A 329 8.57 -2.71 19.32
N VAL A 330 8.74 -3.07 20.60
CA VAL A 330 9.93 -2.68 21.36
C VAL A 330 11.20 -3.32 20.77
N TYR A 331 11.15 -4.61 20.42
CA TYR A 331 12.29 -5.28 19.77
C TYR A 331 12.61 -4.73 18.38
N GLU A 332 11.59 -4.40 17.58
CA GLU A 332 11.78 -3.71 16.29
C GLU A 332 12.51 -2.37 16.47
N LYS A 333 12.11 -1.60 17.47
CA LYS A 333 12.69 -0.28 17.77
C LYS A 333 14.15 -0.37 18.22
N VAL A 334 14.54 -1.46 18.87
CA VAL A 334 15.94 -1.73 19.30
C VAL A 334 16.75 -2.41 18.19
N GLY A 335 16.13 -2.83 17.09
CA GLY A 335 16.79 -3.49 15.96
C GLY A 335 16.99 -5.00 16.14
N ASP A 336 16.42 -5.61 17.17
CA ASP A 336 16.44 -7.07 17.37
C ASP A 336 15.26 -7.73 16.63
N TYR A 337 15.37 -7.80 15.31
CA TYR A 337 14.32 -8.34 14.44
C TYR A 337 14.05 -9.83 14.67
N LYS A 338 15.04 -10.59 15.19
CA LYS A 338 14.86 -12.02 15.48
C LYS A 338 13.86 -12.19 16.62
N SER A 339 14.05 -11.43 17.70
CA SER A 339 13.11 -11.43 18.83
C SER A 339 11.75 -10.88 18.38
N ALA A 340 11.70 -9.78 17.62
CA ALA A 340 10.43 -9.24 17.11
C ALA A 340 9.60 -10.30 16.35
N ILE A 341 10.23 -11.05 15.43
CA ILE A 341 9.55 -12.15 14.70
C ILE A 341 9.05 -13.23 15.65
N GLN A 342 9.84 -13.59 16.66
CA GLN A 342 9.42 -14.60 17.65
C GLN A 342 8.15 -14.17 18.39
N TYR A 343 8.04 -12.90 18.78
CA TYR A 343 6.86 -12.40 19.50
C TYR A 343 5.64 -12.24 18.58
N TRP A 344 5.83 -11.77 17.34
CA TRP A 344 4.75 -11.79 16.34
C TRP A 344 4.26 -13.20 16.01
N THR A 345 5.16 -14.19 16.00
CA THR A 345 4.78 -15.60 15.79
C THR A 345 4.01 -16.15 16.99
N LYS A 346 4.45 -15.87 18.23
CA LYS A 346 3.68 -16.22 19.43
C LYS A 346 2.28 -15.59 19.43
N PHE A 347 2.17 -14.35 18.99
CA PHE A 347 0.88 -13.69 18.84
C PHE A 347 0.02 -14.43 17.80
N LYS A 348 0.59 -14.75 16.63
CA LYS A 348 -0.09 -15.58 15.63
C LYS A 348 -0.59 -16.92 16.19
N ASP A 349 0.23 -17.61 16.98
CA ASP A 349 -0.08 -18.94 17.52
C ASP A 349 -1.21 -18.92 18.57
N LEU A 350 -1.52 -17.76 19.15
CA LEU A 350 -2.66 -17.59 20.06
C LEU A 350 -3.99 -17.45 19.32
N ILE A 351 -3.97 -17.08 18.03
CA ILE A 351 -5.18 -16.99 17.21
C ILE A 351 -5.59 -18.40 16.79
N GLN A 352 -6.64 -18.93 17.43
CA GLN A 352 -7.18 -20.26 17.12
C GLN A 352 -8.05 -20.25 15.86
N ASP A 353 -8.76 -19.14 15.61
CA ASP A 353 -9.59 -18.93 14.42
C ASP A 353 -9.23 -17.57 13.77
N PRO A 354 -8.55 -17.58 12.61
CA PRO A 354 -8.22 -16.37 11.87
C PRO A 354 -9.43 -15.58 11.36
N GLU A 355 -10.60 -16.20 11.17
CA GLU A 355 -11.80 -15.48 10.71
C GLU A 355 -12.43 -14.65 11.83
N TYR A 356 -12.30 -15.12 13.09
CA TYR A 356 -12.79 -14.41 14.26
C TYR A 356 -11.91 -13.20 14.64
N TYR A 357 -10.59 -13.28 14.40
CA TYR A 357 -9.60 -12.23 14.68
C TYR A 357 -8.98 -11.66 13.38
N ASP A 358 -9.83 -11.33 12.41
CA ASP A 358 -9.42 -10.98 11.04
C ASP A 358 -8.43 -9.80 11.00
N LYS A 359 -8.71 -8.72 11.76
CA LYS A 359 -7.86 -7.52 11.83
C LYS A 359 -6.52 -7.77 12.51
N GLU A 360 -6.52 -8.49 13.63
CA GLU A 360 -5.31 -8.84 14.36
C GLU A 360 -4.44 -9.76 13.51
N TYR A 361 -5.06 -10.75 12.86
CA TYR A 361 -4.36 -11.69 11.98
C TYR A 361 -3.77 -11.00 10.74
N GLU A 362 -4.52 -10.09 10.10
CA GLU A 362 -4.04 -9.24 9.01
C GLU A 362 -2.79 -8.46 9.45
N LYS A 363 -2.88 -7.77 10.58
CA LYS A 363 -1.81 -6.95 11.15
C LYS A 363 -0.56 -7.77 11.49
N ILE A 364 -0.73 -8.96 12.07
CA ILE A 364 0.39 -9.86 12.39
C ILE A 364 1.08 -10.32 11.12
N CYS A 365 0.31 -10.78 10.12
CA CYS A 365 0.86 -11.24 8.85
C CYS A 365 1.61 -10.11 8.13
N PHE A 366 1.09 -8.89 8.14
CA PHE A 366 1.76 -7.74 7.52
C PHE A 366 3.09 -7.40 8.22
N ASN A 367 3.11 -7.35 9.55
CA ASN A 367 4.35 -7.07 10.29
C ASN A 367 5.39 -8.18 10.12
N LEU A 368 4.96 -9.46 10.13
CA LEU A 368 5.85 -10.59 9.82
C LEU A 368 6.40 -10.48 8.40
N ALA A 369 5.57 -10.16 7.40
CA ALA A 369 6.02 -9.97 6.03
C ALA A 369 7.10 -8.88 5.92
N LYS A 370 6.85 -7.72 6.53
CA LYS A 370 7.81 -6.59 6.57
C LYS A 370 9.14 -6.99 7.19
N LEU A 371 9.14 -7.68 8.33
CA LEU A 371 10.37 -8.14 8.98
C LEU A 371 11.14 -9.16 8.14
N LYS A 372 10.42 -10.05 7.43
CA LYS A 372 11.02 -11.02 6.51
C LYS A 372 11.64 -10.35 5.28
N ILE A 373 11.03 -9.28 4.78
CA ILE A 373 11.63 -8.45 3.71
C ILE A 373 12.95 -7.84 4.19
N ILE A 374 12.98 -7.26 5.38
CA ILE A 374 14.20 -6.67 5.97
C ILE A 374 15.32 -7.72 6.11
N GLN A 375 14.97 -8.96 6.43
CA GLN A 375 15.92 -10.07 6.52
C GLN A 375 16.33 -10.68 5.16
N GLY A 376 15.81 -10.17 4.04
CA GLY A 376 16.02 -10.74 2.71
C GLY A 376 15.29 -12.07 2.46
N GLN A 377 14.39 -12.49 3.35
CA GLN A 377 13.64 -13.74 3.26
C GLN A 377 12.35 -13.56 2.45
N LEU A 378 12.50 -13.19 1.18
CA LEU A 378 11.39 -12.78 0.30
C LEU A 378 10.32 -13.87 0.10
N SER A 379 10.71 -15.15 0.04
CA SER A 379 9.77 -16.27 -0.10
C SER A 379 8.84 -16.43 1.11
N GLU A 380 9.33 -16.16 2.32
CA GLU A 380 8.51 -16.19 3.53
C GLU A 380 7.62 -14.95 3.61
N ALA A 381 8.16 -13.78 3.28
CA ALA A 381 7.37 -12.55 3.18
C ALA A 381 6.18 -12.71 2.22
N PHE A 382 6.42 -13.33 1.05
CA PHE A 382 5.37 -13.63 0.07
C PHE A 382 4.25 -14.49 0.66
N LYS A 383 4.57 -15.50 1.48
CA LYS A 383 3.57 -16.35 2.14
C LYS A 383 2.74 -15.59 3.15
N TYR A 384 3.37 -14.74 3.97
CA TYR A 384 2.64 -13.93 4.95
C TYR A 384 1.71 -12.92 4.28
N MET A 385 2.16 -12.30 3.18
CA MET A 385 1.34 -11.38 2.39
C MET A 385 0.12 -12.05 1.73
N ILE A 386 0.17 -13.35 1.39
CA ILE A 386 -1.04 -14.09 0.98
C ILE A 386 -2.08 -14.02 2.10
N GLY A 387 -1.66 -14.22 3.35
CA GLY A 387 -2.54 -14.13 4.53
C GLY A 387 -3.18 -12.75 4.71
N VAL A 388 -2.44 -11.68 4.42
CA VAL A 388 -2.98 -10.30 4.47
C VAL A 388 -4.08 -10.10 3.42
N LEU A 389 -3.88 -10.60 2.20
CA LEU A 389 -4.81 -10.43 1.07
C LEU A 389 -6.07 -11.32 1.15
N ILE A 390 -6.19 -12.17 2.19
CA ILE A 390 -7.43 -12.89 2.47
C ILE A 390 -8.49 -11.93 3.04
N PHE A 391 -8.06 -10.99 3.88
CA PHE A 391 -8.95 -10.13 4.67
C PHE A 391 -9.01 -8.68 4.19
N SER A 392 -8.01 -8.25 3.40
CA SER A 392 -7.87 -6.85 2.98
C SER A 392 -7.81 -6.66 1.47
N GLU A 393 -8.56 -5.65 0.99
CA GLU A 393 -8.52 -5.13 -0.38
C GLU A 393 -7.74 -3.80 -0.48
N ASP A 394 -6.68 -3.65 0.32
CA ASP A 394 -5.83 -2.44 0.30
C ASP A 394 -4.83 -2.45 -0.87
N ALA A 395 -4.72 -1.32 -1.57
CA ALA A 395 -3.86 -1.16 -2.72
C ALA A 395 -2.36 -1.38 -2.42
N GLU A 396 -1.91 -0.97 -1.23
CA GLU A 396 -0.51 -1.09 -0.81
C GLU A 396 -0.12 -2.57 -0.64
N TYR A 397 -1.00 -3.38 -0.05
CA TYR A 397 -0.75 -4.81 0.12
C TYR A 397 -0.70 -5.55 -1.22
N PHE A 398 -1.62 -5.24 -2.14
CA PHE A 398 -1.59 -5.80 -3.49
C PHE A 398 -0.30 -5.42 -4.22
N LYS A 399 0.12 -4.15 -4.11
CA LYS A 399 1.37 -3.66 -4.72
C LYS A 399 2.60 -4.38 -4.16
N ILE A 400 2.69 -4.55 -2.84
CA ILE A 400 3.78 -5.30 -2.19
C ILE A 400 3.80 -6.75 -2.68
N GLN A 401 2.65 -7.41 -2.75
CA GLN A 401 2.59 -8.81 -3.16
C GLN A 401 2.94 -9.01 -4.65
N ILE A 402 2.49 -8.11 -5.52
CA ILE A 402 2.86 -8.12 -6.94
C ILE A 402 4.38 -7.96 -7.09
N ASN A 403 4.98 -6.99 -6.38
CA ASN A 403 6.42 -6.78 -6.41
C ASN A 403 7.19 -8.01 -5.92
N LEU A 404 6.76 -8.64 -4.82
CA LEU A 404 7.38 -9.88 -4.32
C LEU A 404 7.27 -11.03 -5.34
N ALA A 405 6.13 -11.18 -6.02
CA ALA A 405 5.97 -12.17 -7.09
C ALA A 405 6.99 -11.93 -8.22
N THR A 406 7.15 -10.67 -8.65
CA THR A 406 8.11 -10.28 -9.68
C THR A 406 9.54 -10.58 -9.26
N TYR A 407 9.96 -10.17 -8.05
CA TYR A 407 11.32 -10.40 -7.55
C TYR A 407 11.65 -11.90 -7.41
N LEU A 408 10.66 -12.72 -7.07
CA LEU A 408 10.84 -14.16 -6.92
C LEU A 408 10.75 -14.92 -8.26
N GLY A 409 10.46 -14.25 -9.38
CA GLY A 409 10.26 -14.90 -10.68
C GLY A 409 8.99 -15.76 -10.75
N LYS A 410 8.00 -15.49 -9.90
CA LYS A 410 6.75 -16.23 -9.77
C LYS A 410 5.71 -15.75 -10.78
N GLN A 411 5.89 -16.14 -12.04
CA GLN A 411 5.12 -15.61 -13.16
C GLN A 411 3.61 -15.95 -13.09
N GLU A 412 3.25 -17.18 -12.70
CA GLU A 412 1.84 -17.59 -12.61
C GLU A 412 1.09 -16.82 -11.52
N GLU A 413 1.71 -16.65 -10.34
CA GLU A 413 1.11 -15.88 -9.26
C GLU A 413 1.05 -14.39 -9.58
N TYR A 414 2.06 -13.86 -10.28
CA TYR A 414 2.03 -12.49 -10.79
C TYR A 414 0.83 -12.29 -11.72
N ASP A 415 0.65 -13.15 -12.73
CA ASP A 415 -0.45 -13.05 -13.68
C ASP A 415 -1.82 -13.17 -12.98
N TYR A 416 -1.96 -14.10 -12.03
CA TYR A 416 -3.15 -14.22 -11.19
C TYR A 416 -3.44 -12.94 -10.39
N LEU A 417 -2.44 -12.36 -9.72
CA LEU A 417 -2.60 -11.14 -8.91
C LEU A 417 -3.00 -9.95 -9.78
N ILE A 418 -2.40 -9.82 -10.95
CA ILE A 418 -2.73 -8.78 -11.93
C ILE A 418 -4.18 -8.91 -12.38
N GLU A 419 -4.63 -10.10 -12.75
CA GLU A 419 -6.03 -10.34 -13.12
C GLU A 419 -7.00 -10.09 -11.97
N LYS A 420 -6.66 -10.57 -10.77
CA LYS A 420 -7.47 -10.37 -9.55
C LYS A 420 -7.63 -8.88 -9.27
N THR A 421 -6.53 -8.12 -9.29
CA THR A 421 -6.53 -6.68 -9.04
C THR A 421 -7.42 -5.92 -10.02
N LEU A 422 -7.41 -6.28 -11.31
CA LEU A 422 -8.24 -5.64 -12.33
C LEU A 422 -9.75 -6.00 -12.22
N LYS A 423 -10.09 -7.15 -11.62
CA LYS A 423 -11.49 -7.60 -11.44
C LYS A 423 -12.14 -7.03 -10.18
N ILE A 424 -11.36 -6.68 -9.16
CA ILE A 424 -11.87 -6.12 -7.89
C ILE A 424 -12.55 -4.76 -8.14
N LYS A 425 -13.80 -4.64 -7.67
CA LYS A 425 -14.58 -3.39 -7.76
C LYS A 425 -14.39 -2.55 -6.51
N ASN A 426 -13.19 -2.00 -6.33
CA ASN A 426 -12.90 -1.05 -5.28
C ASN A 426 -13.09 0.40 -5.78
N LYS A 427 -13.72 1.25 -4.97
CA LYS A 427 -13.90 2.68 -5.27
C LYS A 427 -12.79 3.56 -4.69
N ASP A 428 -11.93 3.00 -3.85
CA ASP A 428 -10.78 3.68 -3.27
C ASP A 428 -9.84 4.20 -4.37
N GLU A 429 -9.40 5.44 -4.21
CA GLU A 429 -8.61 6.14 -5.23
C GLU A 429 -7.22 5.55 -5.41
N LYS A 430 -6.60 5.06 -4.32
CA LYS A 430 -5.29 4.39 -4.39
C LYS A 430 -5.41 3.05 -5.10
N PHE A 431 -6.50 2.32 -4.86
CA PHE A 431 -6.75 1.05 -5.54
C PHE A 431 -7.03 1.24 -7.04
N LEU A 432 -7.85 2.23 -7.39
CA LEU A 432 -8.07 2.61 -8.78
C LEU A 432 -6.75 3.05 -9.44
N PHE A 433 -5.89 3.77 -8.71
CA PHE A 433 -4.58 4.17 -9.23
C PHE A 433 -3.72 2.96 -9.56
N LEU A 434 -3.64 1.96 -8.66
CA LEU A 434 -2.95 0.70 -8.91
C LEU A 434 -3.49 -0.04 -10.15
N GLN A 435 -4.81 -0.09 -10.34
CA GLN A 435 -5.41 -0.66 -11.55
C GLN A 435 -4.96 0.07 -12.82
N GLY A 436 -4.89 1.41 -12.77
CA GLY A 436 -4.37 2.22 -13.87
C GLY A 436 -2.89 1.97 -14.17
N GLU A 437 -2.04 1.81 -13.15
CA GLU A 437 -0.62 1.42 -13.30
C GLU A 437 -0.51 0.04 -13.99
N ILE A 438 -1.29 -0.94 -13.54
CA ILE A 438 -1.30 -2.29 -14.11
C ILE A 438 -1.72 -2.27 -15.59
N LEU A 439 -2.81 -1.57 -15.93
CA LEU A 439 -3.27 -1.45 -17.32
C LEU A 439 -2.23 -0.75 -18.21
N THR A 440 -1.49 0.20 -17.65
CA THR A 440 -0.38 0.87 -18.34
C THR A 440 0.73 -0.12 -18.67
N THR A 441 1.13 -0.96 -17.72
CA THR A 441 2.13 -2.04 -17.94
C THR A 441 1.66 -3.04 -18.99
N LYS A 442 0.36 -3.38 -19.01
CA LYS A 442 -0.26 -4.23 -20.03
C LYS A 442 -0.48 -3.55 -21.39
N LYS A 443 -0.06 -2.29 -21.54
CA LYS A 443 -0.24 -1.47 -22.76
C LYS A 443 -1.72 -1.22 -23.14
N GLN A 444 -2.63 -1.35 -22.19
CA GLN A 444 -4.06 -1.08 -22.35
C GLN A 444 -4.36 0.39 -22.03
N PHE A 445 -3.77 1.30 -22.82
CA PHE A 445 -3.71 2.73 -22.51
C PHE A 445 -5.08 3.41 -22.44
N LYS A 446 -6.02 3.04 -23.31
CA LYS A 446 -7.40 3.58 -23.30
C LYS A 446 -8.10 3.33 -21.97
N ASP A 447 -7.98 2.10 -21.45
CA ASP A 447 -8.61 1.69 -20.21
C ASP A 447 -7.91 2.34 -19.01
N ALA A 448 -6.58 2.42 -19.04
CA ALA A 448 -5.80 3.15 -18.02
C ALA A 448 -6.19 4.63 -17.95
N ILE A 449 -6.29 5.33 -19.09
CA ILE A 449 -6.75 6.73 -19.17
C ILE A 449 -8.16 6.87 -18.59
N ARG A 450 -9.06 5.93 -18.90
CA ARG A 450 -10.44 5.95 -18.38
C ARG A 450 -10.46 5.86 -16.86
N ILE A 451 -9.63 4.99 -16.27
CA ILE A 451 -9.49 4.88 -14.82
C ILE A 451 -8.92 6.17 -14.22
N PHE A 452 -7.81 6.70 -14.75
CA PHE A 452 -7.21 7.92 -14.21
C PHE A 452 -8.12 9.14 -14.32
N LYS A 453 -8.90 9.26 -15.40
CA LYS A 453 -9.94 10.31 -15.51
C LYS A 453 -11.04 10.16 -14.45
N LYS A 454 -11.38 8.93 -14.06
CA LYS A 454 -12.34 8.66 -12.99
C LYS A 454 -11.80 9.15 -11.64
N ILE A 455 -10.54 8.88 -11.34
CA ILE A 455 -9.85 9.39 -10.14
C ILE A 455 -9.80 10.92 -10.16
N LYS A 456 -9.40 11.53 -11.28
CA LYS A 456 -9.39 13.00 -11.42
C LYS A 456 -10.76 13.63 -11.14
N LYS A 457 -11.85 12.94 -11.52
CA LYS A 457 -13.22 13.41 -11.29
C LYS A 457 -13.61 13.36 -9.81
N THR A 458 -13.14 12.37 -9.06
CA THR A 458 -13.42 12.24 -7.62
C THR A 458 -12.50 13.11 -6.77
N ASN A 459 -11.22 13.19 -7.15
CA ASN A 459 -10.18 13.97 -6.48
C ASN A 459 -9.25 14.61 -7.51
N ALA A 460 -9.49 15.89 -7.79
CA ALA A 460 -8.71 16.66 -8.75
C ALA A 460 -7.25 16.89 -8.31
N ASN A 461 -6.98 16.80 -7.00
CA ASN A 461 -5.64 17.00 -6.42
C ASN A 461 -4.89 15.67 -6.20
N PHE A 462 -5.41 14.55 -6.73
CA PHE A 462 -4.71 13.27 -6.62
C PHE A 462 -3.32 13.38 -7.29
N PRO A 463 -2.23 13.04 -6.57
CA PRO A 463 -0.87 13.30 -7.05
C PRO A 463 -0.61 12.76 -8.47
N PHE A 464 -0.04 13.60 -9.32
CA PHE A 464 0.45 13.25 -10.66
C PHE A 464 -0.60 12.69 -11.65
N ILE A 465 -1.90 12.83 -11.36
CA ILE A 465 -2.96 12.23 -12.18
C ILE A 465 -3.00 12.83 -13.61
N ASP A 466 -2.77 14.14 -13.73
CA ASP A 466 -2.75 14.83 -15.01
C ASP A 466 -1.56 14.48 -15.89
N GLN A 467 -0.38 14.34 -15.28
CA GLN A 467 0.82 13.90 -15.97
C GLN A 467 0.65 12.48 -16.53
N ASN A 468 0.09 11.56 -15.73
CA ASN A 468 -0.19 10.19 -16.16
C ASN A 468 -1.20 10.13 -17.32
N ILE A 469 -2.29 10.89 -17.23
CA ILE A 469 -3.27 10.97 -18.33
C ILE A 469 -2.62 11.50 -19.62
N ASN A 470 -1.85 12.59 -19.53
CA ASN A 470 -1.19 13.18 -20.69
C ASN A 470 -0.17 12.22 -21.32
N ARG A 471 0.65 11.55 -20.50
CA ARG A 471 1.61 10.52 -20.94
C ARG A 471 0.91 9.40 -21.69
N LEU A 472 -0.19 8.86 -21.14
CA LEU A 472 -0.90 7.77 -21.79
C LEU A 472 -1.60 8.20 -23.07
N PHE A 473 -2.13 9.43 -23.14
CA PHE A 473 -2.69 9.97 -24.38
C PHE A 473 -1.64 10.04 -25.49
N LEU A 474 -0.42 10.45 -25.15
CA LEU A 474 0.71 10.45 -26.09
C LEU A 474 1.05 9.02 -26.55
N LEU A 475 1.09 8.06 -25.63
CA LEU A 475 1.35 6.65 -25.94
C LEU A 475 0.24 6.04 -26.82
N GLU A 476 -1.03 6.30 -26.51
CA GLU A 476 -2.20 5.83 -27.28
C GLU A 476 -2.21 6.39 -28.71
N LYS A 477 -1.98 7.70 -28.85
CA LYS A 477 -1.96 8.39 -30.15
C LYS A 477 -0.77 7.95 -31.02
N LYS A 478 0.37 7.62 -30.42
CA LYS A 478 1.59 7.22 -31.14
C LYS A 478 1.62 5.73 -31.53
N PHE A 479 0.95 4.83 -30.80
CA PHE A 479 0.88 3.40 -31.16
C PHE A 479 -0.01 3.10 -32.38
N SER A 480 -0.95 3.99 -32.72
CA SER A 480 -1.92 3.79 -33.80
C SER A 480 -1.45 4.24 -35.20
N GLN A 481 -0.26 4.86 -35.33
CA GLN A 481 0.22 5.46 -36.59
C GLN A 481 1.62 4.99 -37.05
N PHE A 482 2.15 3.89 -36.50
CA PHE A 482 3.59 3.65 -36.50
C PHE A 482 4.12 2.79 -37.67
N LYS A 483 5.24 3.21 -38.28
CA LYS A 483 6.09 2.38 -39.15
C LYS A 483 7.52 2.32 -38.59
N PHE A 484 8.09 1.12 -38.50
CA PHE A 484 9.44 0.89 -37.97
C PHE A 484 10.54 1.58 -38.78
N GLU A 485 10.25 1.88 -40.05
CA GLU A 485 11.13 2.61 -40.97
C GLU A 485 11.39 4.07 -40.57
N ASP A 486 10.68 4.64 -39.57
CA ASP A 486 10.80 6.05 -39.21
C ASP A 486 11.92 6.38 -38.20
N PHE A 487 12.56 5.36 -37.62
CA PHE A 487 13.57 5.54 -36.57
C PHE A 487 15.00 5.38 -37.08
N GLU A 488 15.93 6.11 -36.46
CA GLU A 488 17.37 6.02 -36.73
C GLU A 488 18.11 5.68 -35.44
N LYS A 489 18.85 4.57 -35.45
CA LYS A 489 19.66 4.10 -34.32
C LYS A 489 20.81 5.05 -34.03
N THR A 490 21.16 5.24 -32.76
CA THR A 490 22.30 6.08 -32.35
C THR A 490 23.58 5.72 -33.10
N ALA A 491 24.35 6.75 -33.43
CA ALA A 491 25.70 6.65 -33.96
C ALA A 491 26.77 6.35 -32.89
N ILE A 492 26.43 6.52 -31.61
CA ILE A 492 27.31 6.37 -30.44
C ILE A 492 27.09 5.00 -29.83
N ILE A 493 28.16 4.27 -29.55
CA ILE A 493 28.09 2.95 -28.91
C ILE A 493 29.00 2.96 -27.69
N ASN A 494 28.41 2.79 -26.50
CA ASN A 494 29.03 2.51 -25.21
C ASN A 494 30.33 3.28 -25.01
N PHE A 495 30.22 4.60 -24.85
CA PHE A 495 31.34 5.35 -24.28
C PHE A 495 31.60 4.77 -22.90
N LYS A 496 32.84 4.36 -22.64
CA LYS A 496 33.21 3.53 -21.50
C LYS A 496 32.65 4.14 -20.20
N LYS A 497 31.78 3.42 -19.50
CA LYS A 497 31.38 3.77 -18.13
C LYS A 497 32.66 3.84 -17.31
N VAL A 498 33.01 5.03 -16.82
CA VAL A 498 34.15 5.18 -15.93
C VAL A 498 33.72 4.59 -14.60
N ASP A 499 34.30 3.45 -14.24
CA ASP A 499 34.06 2.84 -12.94
C ASP A 499 34.58 3.80 -11.88
N PHE A 500 33.66 4.51 -11.23
CA PHE A 500 33.96 5.28 -10.02
C PHE A 500 34.65 4.33 -9.04
N ILE A 501 35.83 4.72 -8.53
CA ILE A 501 36.56 3.92 -7.55
C ILE A 501 35.66 3.76 -6.32
N SER A 502 35.00 2.61 -6.22
CA SER A 502 34.00 2.30 -5.19
C SER A 502 34.54 1.40 -4.07
N ASP A 503 35.85 1.14 -4.05
CA ASP A 503 36.45 0.26 -3.05
C ASP A 503 36.75 1.01 -1.72
N GLU A 504 35.79 0.90 -0.79
CA GLU A 504 35.81 1.34 0.61
C GLU A 504 37.06 0.93 1.42
N TYR A 505 37.88 -0.01 0.95
CA TYR A 505 39.03 -0.53 1.70
C TYR A 505 40.39 0.07 1.32
N GLY A 506 40.56 0.62 0.11
CA GLY A 506 41.81 1.28 -0.31
C GLY A 506 41.90 2.75 0.13
N LEU A 507 40.76 3.44 0.10
CA LEU A 507 40.64 4.90 0.33
C LEU A 507 41.01 5.33 1.76
N ARG A 508 40.61 4.56 2.80
CA ARG A 508 40.74 5.00 4.20
C ARG A 508 42.17 5.21 4.68
N SER A 509 43.15 4.53 4.09
CA SER A 509 44.57 4.74 4.46
C SER A 509 45.16 6.02 3.84
N GLN A 510 44.59 6.51 2.73
CA GLN A 510 45.08 7.70 2.00
C GLN A 510 44.28 8.97 2.32
N ILE A 511 42.99 8.85 2.68
CA ILE A 511 42.15 9.95 3.20
C ILE A 511 42.78 10.61 4.45
N ASN A 512 43.47 9.83 5.29
CA ASN A 512 44.18 10.35 6.47
C ASN A 512 45.34 11.32 6.11
N HIS A 513 45.87 11.28 4.89
CA HIS A 513 46.91 12.22 4.44
C HIS A 513 46.34 13.58 4.00
N LEU A 514 45.10 13.63 3.50
CA LEU A 514 44.42 14.86 3.08
C LEU A 514 43.78 15.60 4.26
N GLU A 515 43.29 14.88 5.26
CA GLU A 515 42.94 15.50 6.54
C GLU A 515 44.12 16.32 7.07
N ASN A 516 45.36 15.87 6.90
CA ASN A 516 46.54 16.65 7.28
C ASN A 516 46.83 17.88 6.40
N ILE A 517 46.61 17.83 5.07
CA ILE A 517 46.87 18.99 4.20
C ILE A 517 45.82 20.09 4.44
N PHE A 518 44.52 19.75 4.43
CA PHE A 518 43.45 20.72 4.64
C PHE A 518 43.29 21.15 6.12
N SER A 519 43.63 20.30 7.11
CA SER A 519 43.60 20.72 8.53
C SER A 519 44.78 21.58 8.95
N GLN A 520 46.00 21.35 8.42
CA GLN A 520 47.17 22.11 8.85
C GLN A 520 47.38 23.42 8.06
N SER A 521 46.87 23.53 6.82
CA SER A 521 47.10 24.71 5.96
C SER A 521 45.83 25.48 5.55
N CYS A 522 44.64 24.85 5.59
CA CYS A 522 43.42 25.44 5.01
C CYS A 522 42.35 25.90 6.03
N GLY A 523 42.56 25.76 7.33
CA GLY A 523 41.58 26.17 8.36
C GLY A 523 41.16 27.65 8.31
N ARG A 524 41.91 28.51 7.62
CA ARG A 524 41.59 29.93 7.42
C ARG A 524 40.60 30.22 6.28
N TYR A 525 40.43 29.29 5.33
CA TYR A 525 39.61 29.52 4.13
C TYR A 525 38.18 29.02 4.28
N PHE A 526 38.02 28.00 5.11
CA PHE A 526 36.73 27.39 5.40
C PHE A 526 35.96 28.24 6.41
N SER A 527 34.74 28.63 6.04
CA SER A 527 33.89 29.50 6.83
C SER A 527 32.45 28.98 6.83
N SER A 528 31.76 29.17 7.95
CA SER A 528 30.29 29.03 8.05
C SER A 528 29.55 30.31 7.67
N LYS A 529 30.27 31.37 7.28
CA LYS A 529 29.73 32.68 6.90
C LYS A 529 29.98 32.96 5.42
N THR A 530 29.56 32.06 4.54
CA THR A 530 29.63 32.29 3.08
C THR A 530 28.24 32.51 2.47
N LYS A 531 28.20 32.88 1.18
CA LYS A 531 26.93 33.04 0.44
C LYS A 531 26.15 31.72 0.37
N LEU A 532 26.85 30.58 0.36
CA LEU A 532 26.23 29.25 0.37
C LEU A 532 25.43 28.99 1.65
N ASN A 533 25.92 29.45 2.82
CA ASN A 533 25.26 29.22 4.12
C ASN A 533 23.89 29.88 4.28
N LYS A 534 23.49 30.76 3.36
CA LYS A 534 22.09 31.22 3.29
C LYS A 534 21.11 30.11 2.91
N PHE A 535 21.60 29.04 2.31
CA PHE A 535 20.81 27.95 1.74
C PHE A 535 21.23 26.58 2.26
N LYS A 536 22.52 26.40 2.57
CA LYS A 536 23.10 25.12 3.01
C LYS A 536 24.09 25.37 4.15
N ASP A 537 23.68 25.05 5.39
CA ASP A 537 24.50 25.31 6.58
C ASP A 537 25.68 24.34 6.69
N LYS A 538 26.76 24.66 5.97
CA LYS A 538 27.99 23.86 5.92
C LYS A 538 29.23 24.73 5.97
N VAL A 539 30.29 24.22 6.60
CA VAL A 539 31.61 24.85 6.53
C VAL A 539 32.18 24.66 5.13
N ASN A 540 32.49 25.76 4.44
CA ASN A 540 32.90 25.73 3.04
C ASN A 540 33.94 26.80 2.72
N TRP A 541 34.75 26.55 1.69
CA TRP A 541 35.64 27.54 1.07
C TRP A 541 34.99 28.09 -0.19
N HIS A 542 34.72 29.39 -0.20
CA HIS A 542 34.28 30.11 -1.39
C HIS A 542 35.50 30.64 -2.15
N ILE A 543 35.67 30.23 -3.41
CA ILE A 543 36.72 30.74 -4.30
C ILE A 543 36.26 32.07 -4.88
N LYS A 544 36.72 33.19 -4.32
CA LYS A 544 36.19 34.52 -4.63
C LYS A 544 36.95 35.23 -5.75
N ASP A 545 38.23 34.93 -5.87
CA ASP A 545 39.13 35.62 -6.77
C ASP A 545 40.22 34.68 -7.32
N LEU A 546 41.07 35.23 -8.19
CA LEU A 546 42.18 34.51 -8.79
C LEU A 546 43.20 34.04 -7.75
N GLN A 547 43.35 34.75 -6.62
CA GLN A 547 44.29 34.37 -5.57
C GLN A 547 43.81 33.09 -4.88
N ASP A 548 42.54 33.03 -4.47
CA ASP A 548 41.92 31.83 -3.92
C ASP A 548 42.07 30.63 -4.89
N PHE A 549 41.89 30.89 -6.19
CA PHE A 549 42.02 29.87 -7.23
C PHE A 549 43.46 29.35 -7.37
N PHE A 550 44.46 30.24 -7.44
CA PHE A 550 45.86 29.83 -7.52
C PHE A 550 46.30 29.05 -6.28
N GLU A 551 45.84 29.46 -5.10
CA GLU A 551 46.15 28.76 -3.85
C GLU A 551 45.54 27.35 -3.83
N LEU A 552 44.31 27.20 -4.33
CA LEU A 552 43.68 25.89 -4.53
C LEU A 552 44.50 25.02 -5.49
N LEU A 553 44.91 25.55 -6.64
CA LEU A 553 45.72 24.81 -7.62
C LEU A 553 47.06 24.36 -7.03
N GLU A 554 47.75 25.24 -6.30
CA GLU A 554 49.02 24.91 -5.63
C GLU A 554 48.85 23.83 -4.56
N ASN A 555 47.76 23.87 -3.81
CA ASN A 555 47.44 22.82 -2.85
C ASN A 555 47.16 21.50 -3.55
N LEU A 556 46.38 21.51 -4.62
CA LEU A 556 46.12 20.33 -5.42
C LEU A 556 47.43 19.77 -5.98
N LYS A 557 48.36 20.58 -6.49
CA LYS A 557 49.63 20.09 -7.10
C LYS A 557 50.47 19.25 -6.13
N LYS A 558 50.30 19.46 -4.84
CA LYS A 558 51.03 18.78 -3.77
C LYS A 558 50.37 17.46 -3.34
N THR A 559 49.18 17.12 -3.86
CA THR A 559 48.46 15.89 -3.51
C THR A 559 48.79 14.76 -4.48
N THR A 560 48.88 13.53 -3.95
CA THR A 560 48.90 12.31 -4.78
C THR A 560 47.54 12.10 -5.43
N ARG A 561 47.52 11.79 -6.72
CA ARG A 561 46.30 11.72 -7.54
C ARG A 561 46.26 10.45 -8.38
N PHE A 562 45.06 10.02 -8.69
CA PHE A 562 44.77 8.94 -9.62
C PHE A 562 44.01 9.51 -10.82
N SER A 563 44.44 9.11 -12.01
CA SER A 563 43.77 9.45 -13.26
C SER A 563 44.03 8.36 -14.29
N ASN A 564 42.98 7.90 -14.94
CA ASN A 564 43.04 6.90 -16.00
C ASN A 564 42.76 7.51 -17.37
N ASN A 565 41.76 8.40 -17.50
CA ASN A 565 41.28 8.91 -18.79
C ASN A 565 41.36 10.44 -18.92
N ARG A 566 41.28 11.17 -17.81
CA ARG A 566 41.28 12.65 -17.79
C ARG A 566 42.64 13.17 -17.30
N THR A 567 42.84 14.48 -17.39
CA THR A 567 44.12 15.11 -17.02
C THR A 567 43.93 16.20 -15.98
N PHE A 568 44.97 16.48 -15.20
CA PHE A 568 44.91 17.58 -14.23
C PHE A 568 44.78 18.94 -14.93
N GLU A 569 45.40 19.09 -16.10
CA GLU A 569 45.30 20.26 -16.97
C GLU A 569 43.84 20.51 -17.37
N GLU A 570 43.11 19.44 -17.66
CA GLU A 570 41.69 19.52 -17.95
C GLU A 570 40.88 19.96 -16.73
N LEU A 571 41.13 19.39 -15.55
CA LEU A 571 40.49 19.82 -14.30
C LEU A 571 40.71 21.32 -14.06
N CYS A 572 41.95 21.79 -14.23
CA CYS A 572 42.29 23.21 -14.12
C CYS A 572 41.49 24.06 -15.12
N ALA A 573 41.40 23.61 -16.37
CA ALA A 573 40.66 24.31 -17.42
C ALA A 573 39.15 24.35 -17.17
N LEU A 574 38.56 23.28 -16.61
CA LEU A 574 37.15 23.27 -16.20
C LEU A 574 36.89 24.27 -15.07
N MET A 575 37.75 24.30 -14.05
CA MET A 575 37.61 25.24 -12.93
C MET A 575 37.85 26.69 -13.37
N GLN A 576 38.80 26.92 -14.28
CA GLN A 576 38.99 28.24 -14.89
C GLN A 576 37.75 28.67 -15.68
N LEU A 577 37.13 27.75 -16.43
CA LEU A 577 35.90 28.03 -17.17
C LEU A 577 34.75 28.44 -16.24
N ILE A 578 34.62 27.83 -15.05
CA ILE A 578 33.64 28.22 -14.03
C ILE A 578 33.84 29.68 -13.60
N ILE A 579 35.08 30.07 -13.34
CA ILE A 579 35.46 31.44 -12.96
C ILE A 579 35.17 32.41 -14.12
N ASP A 580 35.59 32.07 -15.33
CA ASP A 580 35.40 32.91 -16.54
C ASP A 580 33.91 33.15 -16.84
N LYS A 581 33.07 32.14 -16.54
CA LYS A 581 31.60 32.23 -16.67
C LYS A 581 30.92 32.89 -15.48
N LYS A 582 31.68 33.37 -14.48
CA LYS A 582 31.17 34.02 -13.26
C LYS A 582 30.18 33.15 -12.49
N ILE A 583 30.47 31.86 -12.41
CA ILE A 583 29.74 30.90 -11.57
C ILE A 583 30.44 30.87 -10.21
N ASP A 584 29.70 31.05 -9.11
CA ASP A 584 30.31 30.97 -7.78
C ASP A 584 30.77 29.52 -7.52
N LEU A 585 32.01 29.34 -7.05
CA LEU A 585 32.58 28.02 -6.78
C LEU A 585 32.81 27.81 -5.27
N PHE A 586 32.18 26.78 -4.73
CA PHE A 586 32.29 26.41 -3.31
C PHE A 586 32.87 25.02 -3.13
N ILE A 587 33.78 24.87 -2.17
CA ILE A 587 34.35 23.58 -1.77
C ILE A 587 33.85 23.25 -0.37
N ILE A 588 33.26 22.08 -0.19
CA ILE A 588 32.78 21.59 1.11
C ILE A 588 33.69 20.48 1.64
N LYS A 589 33.83 20.40 2.97
CA LYS A 589 34.39 19.22 3.64
C LYS A 589 33.23 18.28 3.99
N ASN A 590 33.32 16.99 3.66
CA ASN A 590 32.27 16.05 4.00
C ASN A 590 32.37 15.70 5.49
N THR A 591 31.32 15.98 6.26
CA THR A 591 31.26 15.72 7.72
C THR A 591 30.24 14.63 8.08
N THR A 592 29.48 14.14 7.11
CA THR A 592 28.39 13.17 7.31
C THR A 592 28.31 12.23 6.12
N GLU A 593 28.18 10.92 6.35
CA GLU A 593 28.10 9.83 5.35
C GLU A 593 26.94 9.95 4.33
N SER A 594 26.10 11.00 4.42
CA SER A 594 24.85 11.15 3.68
C SER A 594 24.94 11.86 2.33
N GLU A 595 26.04 12.56 1.99
CA GLU A 595 26.19 13.24 0.70
C GLU A 595 27.23 12.54 -0.17
N LYS A 596 26.76 11.81 -1.19
CA LYS A 596 27.56 10.97 -2.11
C LYS A 596 27.86 11.60 -3.48
N TYR A 597 27.68 12.92 -3.65
CA TYR A 597 27.97 13.60 -4.93
C TYR A 597 29.39 14.18 -4.97
N VAL A 598 29.93 14.29 -6.19
CA VAL A 598 31.27 14.86 -6.48
C VAL A 598 31.17 16.36 -6.73
N ALA A 599 30.27 16.78 -7.63
CA ALA A 599 29.90 18.17 -7.85
C ALA A 599 28.38 18.33 -7.99
N GLN A 600 27.87 19.55 -7.80
CA GLN A 600 26.46 19.89 -7.97
C GLN A 600 26.30 21.37 -8.38
N TYR A 601 25.60 21.63 -9.47
CA TYR A 601 25.21 22.96 -9.93
C TYR A 601 23.83 23.35 -9.39
N ASN A 602 23.70 24.62 -9.01
CA ASN A 602 22.43 25.23 -8.67
C ASN A 602 22.12 26.37 -9.63
N GLU A 603 21.16 26.15 -10.53
CA GLU A 603 20.78 27.12 -11.56
C GLU A 603 20.26 28.43 -10.96
N LYS A 604 19.35 28.33 -9.98
CA LYS A 604 18.66 29.50 -9.38
C LYS A 604 19.62 30.52 -8.77
N ASN A 605 20.70 30.05 -8.15
CA ASN A 605 21.66 30.89 -7.46
C ASN A 605 23.02 31.00 -8.19
N ASN A 606 23.15 30.32 -9.32
CA ASN A 606 24.34 30.28 -10.19
C ASN A 606 25.64 29.92 -9.45
N TYR A 607 25.65 28.77 -8.78
CA TYR A 607 26.85 28.26 -8.11
C TYR A 607 27.09 26.78 -8.36
N ILE A 608 28.34 26.34 -8.25
CA ILE A 608 28.75 24.94 -8.21
C ILE A 608 29.36 24.64 -6.85
N ILE A 609 28.95 23.51 -6.26
CA ILE A 609 29.58 22.93 -5.06
C ILE A 609 30.42 21.75 -5.50
N ILE A 610 31.66 21.68 -5.01
CA ILE A 610 32.56 20.53 -5.13
C ILE A 610 32.74 19.89 -3.76
N ASN A 611 32.69 18.57 -3.71
CA ASN A 611 33.08 17.80 -2.55
C ASN A 611 34.61 17.64 -2.52
N GLY A 612 35.24 18.24 -1.51
CA GLY A 612 36.70 18.26 -1.39
C GLY A 612 37.35 16.89 -1.20
N ASP A 613 36.57 15.87 -0.82
CA ASP A 613 37.10 14.51 -0.64
C ASP A 613 37.55 13.90 -1.97
N TYR A 614 36.98 14.31 -3.12
CA TYR A 614 37.25 13.69 -4.42
C TYR A 614 38.45 14.27 -5.17
N PHE A 615 39.20 15.22 -4.60
CA PHE A 615 40.32 15.87 -5.30
C PHE A 615 41.47 14.95 -5.72
N TYR A 616 41.55 13.73 -5.18
CA TYR A 616 42.52 12.71 -5.61
C TYR A 616 42.05 11.95 -6.86
N ASP A 617 40.76 11.94 -7.18
CA ASP A 617 40.16 11.24 -8.32
C ASP A 617 39.84 12.24 -9.43
N ILE A 618 40.83 12.43 -10.31
CA ILE A 618 40.76 13.42 -11.39
C ILE A 618 39.67 13.06 -12.40
N ASP A 619 39.45 11.76 -12.66
CA ASP A 619 38.42 11.32 -13.59
C ASP A 619 37.03 11.70 -13.06
N SER A 620 36.70 11.32 -11.82
CA SER A 620 35.41 11.61 -11.20
C SER A 620 35.13 13.12 -11.12
N MET A 621 36.15 13.90 -10.74
CA MET A 621 36.08 15.36 -10.69
C MET A 621 35.79 15.98 -12.06
N CYS A 622 36.55 15.59 -13.09
CA CYS A 622 36.37 16.08 -14.44
C CYS A 622 35.03 15.69 -15.04
N ILE A 623 34.56 14.45 -14.82
CA ILE A 623 33.27 13.96 -15.32
C ILE A 623 32.13 14.76 -14.68
N SER A 624 32.11 14.85 -13.35
CA SER A 624 31.04 15.55 -12.63
C SER A 624 31.04 17.04 -12.94
N LEU A 625 32.20 17.70 -13.02
CA LEU A 625 32.25 19.11 -13.43
C LEU A 625 31.82 19.32 -14.88
N THR A 626 32.21 18.44 -15.81
CA THR A 626 31.72 18.50 -17.19
C THR A 626 30.19 18.40 -17.22
N HIS A 627 29.61 17.44 -16.47
CA HIS A 627 28.16 17.26 -16.37
C HIS A 627 27.45 18.54 -15.87
N GLU A 628 27.90 19.10 -14.75
CA GLU A 628 27.33 20.31 -14.17
C GLU A 628 27.49 21.54 -15.08
N ILE A 629 28.60 21.65 -15.80
CA ILE A 629 28.83 22.74 -16.76
C ILE A 629 27.93 22.59 -17.99
N ILE A 630 27.61 21.37 -18.43
CA ILE A 630 26.64 21.15 -19.52
C ILE A 630 25.27 21.72 -19.11
N HIS A 631 24.79 21.44 -17.91
CA HIS A 631 23.54 22.01 -17.39
C HIS A 631 23.57 23.53 -17.34
N TYR A 632 24.69 24.13 -16.91
CA TYR A 632 24.87 25.59 -16.97
C TYR A 632 24.73 26.14 -18.40
N LEU A 633 25.25 25.43 -19.40
CA LEU A 633 25.18 25.83 -20.80
C LEU A 633 23.80 25.59 -21.45
N GLN A 634 22.92 24.84 -20.79
CA GLN A 634 21.54 24.53 -21.20
C GLN A 634 20.47 25.35 -20.44
N LYS A 635 20.85 26.15 -19.44
CA LYS A 635 19.95 26.87 -18.51
C LYS A 635 18.85 27.73 -19.13
N ASP A 636 19.00 28.18 -20.38
CA ASP A 636 17.94 28.92 -21.09
C ASP A 636 16.83 28.00 -21.65
N GLY A 637 16.85 26.71 -21.30
CA GLY A 637 15.86 25.71 -21.73
C GLY A 637 16.08 25.23 -23.16
N ILE A 638 17.27 25.43 -23.72
CA ILE A 638 17.60 25.10 -25.11
C ILE A 638 18.59 23.92 -25.11
N PRO A 639 18.12 22.69 -25.39
CA PRO A 639 18.98 21.55 -25.64
C PRO A 639 19.96 21.84 -26.78
N PHE A 640 21.12 21.19 -26.78
CA PHE A 640 22.10 21.36 -27.87
C PHE A 640 21.58 20.81 -29.20
N GLY A 641 20.66 19.84 -29.17
CA GLY A 641 20.11 19.20 -30.38
C GLY A 641 21.14 18.33 -31.09
N ILE A 642 22.03 17.72 -30.29
CA ILE A 642 23.12 16.86 -30.75
C ILE A 642 22.80 15.39 -30.48
N GLU A 643 23.68 14.49 -30.92
CA GLU A 643 23.47 13.05 -30.72
C GLU A 643 23.42 12.67 -29.23
N ILE A 644 22.63 11.64 -28.91
CA ILE A 644 22.58 11.02 -27.58
C ILE A 644 22.93 9.53 -27.68
N GLU A 645 23.42 8.97 -26.58
CA GLU A 645 23.60 7.52 -26.47
C GLU A 645 22.29 6.83 -26.04
N ASP A 646 21.77 5.95 -26.90
CA ASP A 646 20.51 5.24 -26.65
C ASP A 646 20.58 4.36 -25.38
N SER A 647 21.74 3.76 -25.06
CA SER A 647 21.89 2.88 -23.89
C SER A 647 21.62 3.57 -22.54
N LEU A 648 21.81 4.89 -22.48
CA LEU A 648 21.60 5.68 -21.27
C LEU A 648 20.11 5.86 -20.94
N VAL A 649 19.22 5.68 -21.91
CA VAL A 649 17.79 5.87 -21.72
C VAL A 649 17.24 4.92 -20.66
N GLU A 650 17.69 3.66 -20.64
CA GLU A 650 17.29 2.69 -19.62
C GLU A 650 17.92 2.98 -18.26
N LEU A 651 19.18 3.45 -18.23
CA LEU A 651 19.91 3.76 -17.01
C LEU A 651 19.33 4.98 -16.26
N ILE A 652 18.95 6.02 -17.00
CA ILE A 652 18.39 7.26 -16.45
C ILE A 652 16.91 7.05 -16.04
N ASN A 653 16.21 6.07 -16.62
CA ASN A 653 14.77 5.93 -16.44
C ASN A 653 14.33 5.60 -15.00
N GLU A 654 15.15 4.97 -14.15
CA GLU A 654 14.67 4.54 -12.82
C GLU A 654 14.66 5.68 -11.79
N ASN A 655 15.67 6.55 -11.80
CA ASN A 655 15.83 7.63 -10.82
C ASN A 655 15.26 8.98 -11.29
N TYR A 656 14.95 9.13 -12.58
CA TYR A 656 14.58 10.41 -13.19
C TYR A 656 13.22 10.37 -13.92
N LYS A 657 12.30 9.48 -13.49
CA LYS A 657 10.93 9.36 -14.06
C LYS A 657 10.12 10.65 -13.98
N GLU A 658 10.46 11.53 -13.02
CA GLU A 658 9.71 12.73 -12.66
C GLU A 658 10.16 13.98 -13.45
N LEU A 659 11.24 13.90 -14.23
CA LEU A 659 11.73 15.04 -15.04
C LEU A 659 10.78 15.37 -16.20
N SER A 660 10.67 16.64 -16.55
CA SER A 660 10.02 17.11 -17.78
C SER A 660 10.77 16.63 -19.03
N ASP A 661 10.13 16.72 -20.21
CA ASP A 661 10.75 16.29 -21.47
C ASP A 661 12.06 17.01 -21.76
N THR A 662 12.11 18.32 -21.51
CA THR A 662 13.33 19.11 -21.72
C THR A 662 14.43 18.73 -20.71
N GLU A 663 14.09 18.59 -19.43
CA GLU A 663 15.06 18.23 -18.38
C GLU A 663 15.66 16.83 -18.62
N PHE A 664 14.84 15.86 -19.05
CA PHE A 664 15.36 14.53 -19.37
C PHE A 664 16.25 14.52 -20.61
N LEU A 665 15.96 15.36 -21.60
CA LEU A 665 16.86 15.54 -22.74
C LEU A 665 18.18 16.22 -22.30
N HIS A 666 18.13 17.18 -21.39
CA HIS A 666 19.33 17.79 -20.82
C HIS A 666 20.22 16.75 -20.13
N GLU A 667 19.63 15.88 -19.30
CA GLU A 667 20.34 14.76 -18.69
C GLU A 667 20.93 13.81 -19.73
N LEU A 668 20.16 13.40 -20.74
CA LEU A 668 20.68 12.52 -21.80
C LEU A 668 21.86 13.13 -22.55
N GLU A 669 21.81 14.42 -22.87
CA GLU A 669 22.94 15.14 -23.45
C GLU A 669 24.12 15.20 -22.46
N ALA A 670 23.90 15.56 -21.21
CA ALA A 670 24.95 15.64 -20.18
C ALA A 670 25.67 14.30 -19.99
N TRP A 671 24.92 13.23 -19.74
CA TRP A 671 25.46 11.87 -19.56
C TRP A 671 26.16 11.33 -20.82
N THR A 672 25.72 11.71 -22.02
CA THR A 672 26.38 11.29 -23.27
C THR A 672 27.79 11.89 -23.39
N TYR A 673 28.01 13.12 -22.90
CA TYR A 673 29.26 13.87 -23.14
C TYR A 673 30.10 14.15 -21.89
N GLU A 674 29.62 13.85 -20.67
CA GLU A 674 30.36 14.08 -19.42
C GLU A 674 31.73 13.39 -19.39
N SER A 675 31.83 12.26 -20.06
CA SER A 675 33.04 11.44 -20.12
C SER A 675 33.96 11.83 -21.28
N VAL A 676 33.54 12.72 -22.18
CA VAL A 676 34.34 13.16 -23.34
C VAL A 676 35.35 14.22 -22.89
N PRO A 677 36.68 13.96 -22.99
CA PRO A 677 37.69 14.92 -22.59
C PRO A 677 37.56 16.25 -23.34
N TYR A 678 37.74 17.35 -22.63
CA TYR A 678 37.74 18.72 -23.13
C TYR A 678 36.44 19.19 -23.81
N PHE A 679 35.37 18.39 -23.83
CA PHE A 679 34.14 18.69 -24.56
C PHE A 679 33.57 20.08 -24.26
N VAL A 680 33.32 20.39 -22.98
CA VAL A 680 32.77 21.69 -22.57
C VAL A 680 33.75 22.85 -22.77
N ILE A 681 35.07 22.58 -22.74
CA ILE A 681 36.10 23.58 -23.01
C ILE A 681 36.10 23.96 -24.49
N GLU A 682 36.01 22.97 -25.39
CA GLU A 682 35.87 23.21 -26.82
C GLU A 682 34.54 23.91 -27.13
N LEU A 683 33.45 23.45 -26.53
CA LEU A 683 32.12 24.04 -26.69
C LEU A 683 32.08 25.51 -26.23
N ALA A 684 32.79 25.85 -25.15
CA ALA A 684 32.90 27.21 -24.66
C ALA A 684 33.75 28.12 -25.57
N LYS A 685 34.73 27.56 -26.28
CA LYS A 685 35.61 28.28 -27.22
C LYS A 685 34.96 28.50 -28.59
N ASN A 686 34.37 27.45 -29.17
CA ASN A 686 33.77 27.51 -30.51
C ASN A 686 32.49 26.66 -30.59
N ARG A 687 31.39 27.21 -30.07
CA ARG A 687 30.11 26.49 -29.91
C ARG A 687 29.59 25.88 -31.22
N ASP A 688 29.54 26.66 -32.29
CA ASP A 688 28.95 26.22 -33.57
C ASP A 688 29.76 25.10 -34.20
N GLU A 689 31.09 25.20 -34.16
CA GLU A 689 31.97 24.17 -34.69
C GLU A 689 31.83 22.88 -33.88
N THR A 690 31.88 22.94 -32.54
CA THR A 690 31.74 21.76 -31.68
C THR A 690 30.38 21.09 -31.88
N ILE A 691 29.27 21.84 -31.86
CA ILE A 691 27.92 21.31 -32.10
C ILE A 691 27.82 20.68 -33.49
N SER A 692 28.45 21.26 -34.52
CA SER A 692 28.40 20.72 -35.89
C SER A 692 29.00 19.31 -36.01
N ARG A 693 29.98 18.96 -35.17
CA ARG A 693 30.60 17.62 -35.16
C ARG A 693 29.63 16.54 -34.69
N TYR A 694 28.70 16.90 -33.80
CA TYR A 694 27.72 16.00 -33.17
C TYR A 694 26.30 16.14 -33.71
N LYS A 695 26.11 16.97 -34.75
CA LYS A 695 24.81 17.21 -35.35
C LYS A 695 24.24 15.93 -35.97
N VAL A 696 22.97 15.66 -35.67
CA VAL A 696 22.26 14.46 -36.13
C VAL A 696 21.33 14.73 -37.31
N SER A 697 20.91 13.67 -37.98
CA SER A 697 19.95 13.75 -39.09
C SER A 697 18.56 14.21 -38.59
N ARG A 698 17.71 14.75 -39.47
CA ARG A 698 16.31 15.09 -39.13
C ARG A 698 15.51 13.88 -38.64
N LYS A 699 15.82 12.69 -39.15
CA LYS A 699 15.17 11.43 -38.75
C LYS A 699 15.62 11.00 -37.36
N ARG A 700 16.91 11.19 -37.05
CA ARG A 700 17.46 10.96 -35.71
C ARG A 700 16.94 11.97 -34.70
N LEU A 701 16.81 13.26 -35.03
CA LEU A 701 16.15 14.23 -34.15
C LEU A 701 14.73 13.81 -33.75
N LYS A 702 13.94 13.31 -34.71
CA LYS A 702 12.60 12.75 -34.41
C LYS A 702 12.67 11.51 -33.51
N THR A 703 13.72 10.70 -33.66
CA THR A 703 13.95 9.55 -32.78
C THR A 703 14.27 10.00 -31.37
N ILE A 704 15.16 10.98 -31.20
CA ILE A 704 15.50 11.58 -29.90
C ILE A 704 14.25 12.21 -29.27
N GLU A 705 13.50 13.00 -30.01
CA GLU A 705 12.23 13.59 -29.55
C GLU A 705 11.22 12.51 -29.12
N TRP A 706 11.17 11.37 -29.82
CA TRP A 706 10.34 10.24 -29.40
C TRP A 706 10.86 9.58 -28.12
N ILE A 707 12.17 9.33 -28.03
CA ILE A 707 12.83 8.72 -26.86
C ILE A 707 12.57 9.58 -25.64
N THR A 708 12.79 10.90 -25.77
CA THR A 708 12.48 11.88 -24.75
C THR A 708 11.00 11.76 -24.39
N ASN A 709 10.07 12.08 -25.28
CA ASN A 709 8.63 12.12 -24.94
C ASN A 709 8.04 10.81 -24.38
N THR A 710 8.66 9.65 -24.67
CA THR A 710 8.13 8.35 -24.24
C THR A 710 8.92 7.69 -23.10
N ARG A 711 10.18 8.10 -22.89
CA ARG A 711 11.17 7.43 -22.02
C ARG A 711 11.39 5.95 -22.37
N ILE A 712 11.19 5.58 -23.64
CA ILE A 712 11.32 4.21 -24.14
C ILE A 712 12.38 4.23 -25.24
N LEU A 713 13.07 3.10 -25.47
CA LEU A 713 13.90 2.90 -26.65
C LEU A 713 13.10 2.24 -27.79
N PRO A 714 13.23 2.71 -29.04
CA PRO A 714 12.53 2.09 -30.15
C PRO A 714 13.20 0.77 -30.51
N ILE A 715 12.41 -0.24 -30.88
CA ILE A 715 12.94 -1.49 -31.42
C ILE A 715 13.44 -1.21 -32.83
N TYR A 716 14.75 -1.19 -32.98
CA TYR A 716 15.45 -1.03 -34.25
C TYR A 716 15.32 -2.31 -35.09
N GLU A 717 14.88 -2.23 -36.36
CA GLU A 717 15.02 -3.38 -37.27
C GLU A 717 16.50 -3.72 -37.47
N TYR A 718 16.83 -5.01 -37.61
CA TYR A 718 18.20 -5.56 -37.69
C TYR A 718 19.07 -4.90 -38.80
N GLN A 719 18.45 -4.20 -39.75
CA GLN A 719 19.11 -3.49 -40.86
C GLN A 719 19.33 -1.99 -40.64
N SER A 720 18.83 -1.41 -39.55
CA SER A 720 19.01 0.02 -39.23
C SER A 720 20.45 0.31 -38.77
N ARG A 721 21.35 0.42 -39.74
CA ARG A 721 22.73 0.86 -39.51
C ARG A 721 22.73 2.38 -39.27
N PRO A 722 23.46 2.89 -38.27
CA PRO A 722 23.60 4.34 -38.09
C PRO A 722 24.19 4.95 -39.37
N LYS A 723 23.61 6.05 -39.86
CA LYS A 723 24.05 6.69 -41.12
C LYS A 723 25.46 7.26 -41.05
N LYS A 724 25.94 7.54 -39.84
CA LYS A 724 27.29 8.04 -39.53
C LYS A 724 27.74 7.34 -38.26
N ARG A 725 28.96 6.82 -38.21
CA ARG A 725 29.56 6.38 -36.93
C ARG A 725 30.33 7.55 -36.36
N ILE A 726 29.94 8.05 -35.19
CA ILE A 726 30.73 9.05 -34.47
C ILE A 726 31.75 8.26 -33.67
N LYS A 727 33.01 8.26 -34.14
CA LYS A 727 34.14 7.83 -33.31
C LYS A 727 34.51 9.01 -32.43
N LEU A 728 34.16 8.93 -31.16
CA LEU A 728 34.74 9.81 -30.15
C LEU A 728 36.22 9.39 -30.03
N SER A 729 37.15 10.30 -30.32
CA SER A 729 38.59 10.04 -30.12
C SER A 729 38.84 9.94 -28.63
N TYR A 730 39.43 8.81 -28.21
CA TYR A 730 39.95 8.61 -26.86
C TYR A 730 41.32 9.28 -26.72
#